data_AF-W2F1B5-F1
#
_entry.id   AF-W2F1B5-F1
#
_cell.length_a   1.000
_cell.length_b   1.000
_cell.length_c   1.000
_cell.angle_alpha   90.00
_cell.angle_beta   90.00
_cell.angle_gamma   90.00
#
_symmetry.space_group_name_H-M   'P 1'
#
loop_
_entity.id
_entity.type
_entity.pdbx_description
1 polymer ?
#
loop_
_entity_poly.entity_id
_entity_poly.type
_entity_poly.pdbx_seq_one_letter_code
_entity_poly.pdbx_strand_id
1 'polypeptide(L)'
;MNGDGEAAMPRGERPEGLLGLLAEDLRTVVERDPSVRSRREALLHPVLPALWLHRAAHLLHRRGRRLPARLLMVLARAITGVEIHPGAVLGRRVFVDHGAAVVIGETAVVGDDVTVYHQVTLGALGWWRDNLRPEGDRRHPVIGSRVVLGVGATVLGPVHVGDDAVVGARALVLADVPAGAHVCAPTATVSPRRPRPPVPSPDERRGSMDPDSTVLIVGATDETVRKAKELGLRVLLLQHPTKVTAEQEELADVLRVLDYTDWAAVEPVARSLREEPGFRVALSITEPGLENAGRINDLFGLDGTGYAVTRRLRDKLAMRRHLAGLDPSAVAAAPLARREDLDVFAAAHGYPFIVKPTDATASIGVLRVGGPDDAQHAWETVERLRGTRTDRVSTMYLLQDFLMEEYVEGPEFSVEAFSFAGRHVVVAITEKFGHHDSFAELGHAVPARLDEPEQERIRASVGRFLDQIGLRDGVSHTEVRLAARGPVIIESHNRIAGDLIPELVRGAYGVDLTEYALGWPFRLVAELPDRPEAYAGACVRSLVSEPGRVESVEGGPDAAARDGVLDVRITAKPGDTVHAVRDNWDRLGLVAVIGPDTTAAIRRGAEVIEEAVRIRVAGEDGRTWFAHAAEAGSPAGARA
;
A
#
# COMPACT_ATOMS: atom_id res chain seq x y z
N MET A 1 -52.42 8.73 -22.88
CA MET A 1 -51.83 9.60 -23.92
C MET A 1 -50.50 8.98 -24.28
N ASN A 2 -50.43 8.41 -25.48
CA ASN A 2 -49.28 7.72 -26.03
C ASN A 2 -48.16 8.72 -26.33
N GLY A 3 -46.93 8.35 -26.04
CA GLY A 3 -45.74 9.14 -26.32
C GLY A 3 -44.50 8.25 -26.44
N ASP A 4 -44.60 7.21 -27.27
CA ASP A 4 -43.44 6.42 -27.70
C ASP A 4 -42.54 7.31 -28.56
N GLY A 5 -41.47 7.83 -27.94
CA GLY A 5 -40.36 8.45 -28.64
C GLY A 5 -39.50 7.37 -29.31
N GLU A 6 -40.02 6.79 -30.39
CA GLU A 6 -39.28 5.91 -31.28
C GLU A 6 -38.12 6.72 -31.90
N ALA A 7 -36.89 6.47 -31.45
CA ALA A 7 -35.70 7.11 -31.99
C ALA A 7 -35.57 6.75 -33.48
N ALA A 8 -35.85 7.73 -34.34
CA ALA A 8 -35.82 7.56 -35.79
C ALA A 8 -34.38 7.36 -36.28
N MET A 9 -34.11 6.16 -36.82
CA MET A 9 -32.86 5.79 -37.49
C MET A 9 -32.62 6.64 -38.77
N PRO A 10 -31.36 7.00 -39.10
CA PRO A 10 -31.04 7.80 -40.28
C PRO A 10 -31.32 7.05 -41.60
N ARG A 11 -31.78 7.80 -42.61
CA ARG A 11 -32.26 7.31 -43.91
C ARG A 11 -31.09 7.00 -44.86
N GLY A 12 -30.74 5.73 -45.02
CA GLY A 12 -29.92 5.18 -46.10
C GLY A 12 -30.54 3.90 -46.69
N GLU A 13 -30.50 3.75 -48.03
CA GLU A 13 -31.13 2.70 -48.87
C GLU A 13 -31.35 1.36 -48.15
N ARG A 14 -32.58 1.06 -47.72
CA ARG A 14 -32.90 -0.11 -46.90
C ARG A 14 -32.58 -1.42 -47.65
N PRO A 15 -31.95 -2.42 -47.00
CA PRO A 15 -31.79 -3.73 -47.61
C PRO A 15 -33.16 -4.42 -47.74
N GLU A 16 -33.35 -5.23 -48.78
CA GLU A 16 -34.57 -6.03 -49.04
C GLU A 16 -34.71 -7.24 -48.09
N GLY A 17 -34.55 -7.02 -46.78
CA GLY A 17 -34.69 -8.03 -45.74
C GLY A 17 -33.38 -8.65 -45.25
N LEU A 18 -33.49 -9.73 -44.46
CA LEU A 18 -32.36 -10.37 -43.77
C LEU A 18 -31.23 -10.76 -44.73
N LEU A 19 -31.56 -11.31 -45.90
CA LEU A 19 -30.58 -11.73 -46.91
C LEU A 19 -29.71 -10.54 -47.40
N GLY A 20 -30.30 -9.36 -47.53
CA GLY A 20 -29.57 -8.14 -47.88
C GLY A 20 -28.55 -7.75 -46.81
N LEU A 21 -28.91 -7.88 -45.53
CA LEU A 21 -28.00 -7.62 -44.41
C LEU A 21 -26.83 -8.63 -44.38
N LEU A 22 -27.10 -9.92 -44.57
CA LEU A 22 -26.05 -10.93 -44.60
C LEU A 22 -25.07 -10.70 -45.77
N ALA A 23 -25.59 -10.26 -46.92
CA ALA A 23 -24.77 -9.91 -48.08
C ALA A 23 -23.96 -8.62 -47.89
N GLU A 24 -24.44 -7.69 -47.08
CA GLU A 24 -23.69 -6.50 -46.64
C GLU A 24 -22.59 -6.86 -45.65
N ASP A 25 -22.88 -7.71 -44.66
CA ASP A 25 -21.88 -8.18 -43.70
C ASP A 25 -20.72 -8.89 -44.44
N LEU A 26 -21.04 -9.77 -45.40
CA LEU A 26 -20.05 -10.45 -46.25
C LEU A 26 -19.19 -9.47 -47.06
N ARG A 27 -19.79 -8.45 -47.68
CA ARG A 27 -19.06 -7.43 -48.42
C ARG A 27 -18.16 -6.60 -47.50
N THR A 28 -18.66 -6.24 -46.32
CA THR A 28 -17.93 -5.44 -45.33
C THR A 28 -16.66 -6.15 -44.89
N VAL A 29 -16.70 -7.47 -44.68
CA VAL A 29 -15.49 -8.26 -44.36
C VAL A 29 -14.46 -8.17 -45.47
N VAL A 30 -14.87 -8.34 -46.74
CA VAL A 30 -13.96 -8.23 -47.89
C VAL A 30 -13.39 -6.82 -48.05
N GLU A 31 -14.17 -5.79 -47.73
CA GLU A 31 -13.76 -4.39 -47.87
C GLU A 31 -12.85 -3.90 -46.73
N ARG A 32 -13.07 -4.38 -45.50
CA ARG A 32 -12.39 -3.88 -44.29
C ARG A 32 -11.28 -4.77 -43.75
N ASP A 33 -11.22 -6.05 -44.11
CA ASP A 33 -10.12 -6.94 -43.74
C ASP A 33 -9.13 -7.12 -44.92
N PRO A 34 -7.94 -6.49 -44.86
CA PRO A 34 -6.93 -6.61 -45.93
C PRO A 34 -6.39 -8.03 -46.13
N SER A 35 -6.57 -8.92 -45.15
CA SER A 35 -6.10 -10.31 -45.22
C SER A 35 -7.02 -11.19 -46.08
N VAL A 36 -8.27 -10.78 -46.29
CA VAL A 36 -9.27 -11.51 -47.07
C VAL A 36 -9.23 -11.08 -48.53
N ARG A 37 -8.84 -11.99 -49.43
CA ARG A 37 -8.63 -11.68 -50.86
C ARG A 37 -9.84 -12.04 -51.73
N SER A 38 -10.84 -12.73 -51.19
CA SER A 38 -12.03 -13.13 -51.95
C SER A 38 -13.26 -13.36 -51.08
N ARG A 39 -14.46 -13.30 -51.68
CA ARG A 39 -15.73 -13.63 -50.99
C ARG A 39 -15.78 -15.06 -50.43
N ARG A 40 -15.06 -16.00 -51.04
CA ARG A 40 -15.01 -17.40 -50.56
C ARG A 40 -14.19 -17.52 -49.28
N GLU A 41 -13.09 -16.76 -49.20
CA GLU A 41 -12.26 -16.67 -48.01
C GLU A 41 -12.98 -15.94 -46.88
N ALA A 42 -13.74 -14.89 -47.21
CA ALA A 42 -14.57 -14.17 -46.24
C ALA A 42 -15.58 -15.09 -45.50
N LEU A 43 -16.10 -16.15 -46.15
CA LEU A 43 -17.01 -17.12 -45.51
C LEU A 43 -16.37 -17.89 -44.35
N LEU A 44 -15.05 -17.98 -44.32
CA LEU A 44 -14.29 -18.60 -43.22
C LEU A 44 -13.96 -17.60 -42.10
N HIS A 45 -14.29 -16.33 -42.29
CA HIS A 45 -14.03 -15.29 -41.30
C HIS A 45 -14.96 -15.47 -40.09
N PRO A 46 -14.44 -15.54 -38.85
CA PRO A 46 -15.21 -15.93 -37.65
C PRO A 46 -16.33 -14.95 -37.29
N VAL A 47 -16.32 -13.76 -37.88
CA VAL A 47 -17.26 -12.68 -37.59
C VAL A 47 -18.58 -12.83 -38.34
N LEU A 48 -18.57 -13.46 -39.52
CA LEU A 48 -19.82 -13.69 -40.26
C LEU A 48 -20.76 -14.62 -39.49
N PRO A 49 -20.33 -15.79 -38.98
CA PRO A 49 -21.17 -16.60 -38.12
C PRO A 49 -21.69 -15.84 -36.89
N ALA A 50 -20.87 -14.99 -36.26
CA ALA A 50 -21.28 -14.21 -35.09
C ALA A 50 -22.43 -13.25 -35.41
N LEU A 51 -22.29 -12.43 -36.46
CA LEU A 51 -23.31 -11.46 -36.88
C LEU A 51 -24.56 -12.17 -37.41
N TRP A 52 -24.41 -13.21 -38.22
CA TRP A 52 -25.54 -13.91 -38.84
C TRP A 52 -26.39 -14.66 -37.80
N LEU A 53 -25.73 -15.37 -36.87
CA LEU A 53 -26.42 -16.05 -35.77
C LEU A 53 -27.09 -15.04 -34.83
N HIS A 54 -26.44 -13.89 -34.54
CA HIS A 54 -27.08 -12.81 -33.80
C HIS A 54 -28.31 -12.27 -34.54
N ARG A 55 -28.25 -11.97 -35.84
CA ARG A 55 -29.41 -11.45 -36.59
C ARG A 55 -30.58 -12.44 -36.59
N ALA A 56 -30.31 -13.74 -36.69
CA ALA A 56 -31.32 -14.78 -36.53
C ALA A 56 -31.86 -14.85 -35.09
N ALA A 57 -30.99 -14.76 -34.07
CA ALA A 57 -31.36 -14.77 -32.66
C ALA A 57 -32.22 -13.55 -32.31
N HIS A 58 -31.87 -12.38 -32.81
CA HIS A 58 -32.60 -11.12 -32.64
C HIS A 58 -33.99 -11.21 -33.25
N LEU A 59 -34.13 -11.81 -34.44
CA LEU A 59 -35.44 -12.05 -35.06
C LEU A 59 -36.33 -12.98 -34.21
N LEU A 60 -35.76 -14.05 -33.65
CA LEU A 60 -36.46 -14.95 -32.72
C LEU A 60 -36.86 -14.23 -31.43
N HIS A 61 -35.96 -13.41 -30.90
CA HIS A 61 -36.16 -12.62 -29.69
C HIS A 61 -37.31 -11.61 -29.85
N ARG A 62 -37.33 -10.87 -30.97
CA ARG A 62 -38.42 -9.94 -31.33
C ARG A 62 -39.77 -10.63 -31.53
N ARG A 63 -39.78 -11.90 -31.92
CA ARG A 63 -41.00 -12.74 -32.01
C ARG A 63 -41.39 -13.40 -30.68
N GLY A 64 -40.77 -13.00 -29.56
CA GLY A 64 -41.05 -13.52 -28.22
C GLY A 64 -40.45 -14.89 -27.93
N ARG A 65 -39.70 -15.50 -28.86
CA ARG A 65 -39.06 -16.82 -28.67
C ARG A 65 -37.73 -16.67 -27.93
N ARG A 66 -37.79 -16.29 -26.64
CA ARG A 66 -36.61 -15.93 -25.82
C ARG A 66 -35.63 -17.08 -25.62
N LEU A 67 -36.11 -18.29 -25.32
CA LEU A 67 -35.24 -19.45 -25.06
C LEU A 67 -34.45 -19.89 -26.33
N PRO A 68 -35.09 -20.10 -27.50
CA PRO A 68 -34.35 -20.38 -28.74
C PRO A 68 -33.35 -19.29 -29.11
N ALA A 69 -33.70 -18.01 -28.90
CA ALA A 69 -32.81 -16.89 -29.16
C ALA A 69 -31.55 -16.95 -28.26
N ARG A 70 -31.70 -17.26 -26.96
CA ARG A 70 -30.56 -17.41 -26.04
C ARG A 70 -29.70 -18.62 -26.38
N LEU A 71 -30.30 -19.74 -26.78
CA LEU A 71 -29.53 -20.92 -27.19
C LEU A 71 -28.66 -20.61 -28.42
N LEU A 72 -29.21 -19.86 -29.39
CA LEU A 72 -28.48 -19.45 -30.59
C LEU A 72 -27.34 -18.47 -30.26
N MET A 73 -27.53 -17.57 -29.29
CA MET A 73 -26.46 -16.74 -28.74
C MET A 73 -25.34 -17.57 -28.11
N VAL A 74 -25.68 -18.55 -27.27
CA VAL A 74 -24.69 -19.43 -26.62
C VAL A 74 -23.89 -20.22 -27.66
N LEU A 75 -24.55 -20.70 -28.72
CA LEU A 75 -23.90 -21.37 -29.84
C LEU A 75 -22.95 -20.42 -30.59
N ALA A 76 -23.40 -19.20 -30.90
CA ALA A 76 -22.56 -18.19 -31.55
C ALA A 76 -21.32 -17.88 -30.72
N ARG A 77 -21.47 -17.69 -29.40
CA ARG A 77 -20.38 -17.49 -28.45
C ARG A 77 -19.41 -18.66 -28.42
N ALA A 78 -19.91 -19.90 -28.40
CA ALA A 78 -19.05 -21.09 -28.36
C ALA A 78 -18.19 -21.25 -29.62
N ILE A 79 -18.72 -20.88 -30.79
CA ILE A 79 -18.01 -21.04 -32.08
C ILE A 79 -17.07 -19.86 -32.36
N THR A 80 -17.44 -18.64 -31.95
CA THR A 80 -16.77 -17.41 -32.40
C THR A 80 -16.09 -16.61 -31.30
N GLY A 81 -16.38 -16.89 -30.02
CA GLY A 81 -15.93 -16.09 -28.88
C GLY A 81 -16.63 -14.73 -28.74
N VAL A 82 -17.59 -14.42 -29.63
CA VAL A 82 -18.37 -13.18 -29.64
C VAL A 82 -19.72 -13.43 -28.95
N GLU A 83 -20.02 -12.66 -27.92
CA GLU A 83 -21.28 -12.73 -27.18
C GLU A 83 -22.11 -11.46 -27.45
N ILE A 84 -23.17 -11.60 -28.26
CA ILE A 84 -24.10 -10.50 -28.54
C ILE A 84 -25.47 -10.94 -28.08
N HIS A 85 -25.99 -10.27 -27.05
CA HIS A 85 -27.30 -10.61 -26.52
C HIS A 85 -28.38 -10.47 -27.61
N PRO A 86 -29.35 -11.40 -27.74
CA PRO A 86 -30.37 -11.33 -28.79
C PRO A 86 -31.25 -10.07 -28.75
N GLY A 87 -31.31 -9.40 -27.59
CA GLY A 87 -32.02 -8.13 -27.43
C GLY A 87 -31.28 -6.92 -28.01
N ALA A 88 -29.95 -7.01 -28.18
CA ALA A 88 -29.16 -5.91 -28.69
C ALA A 88 -29.58 -5.57 -30.13
N VAL A 89 -29.52 -4.28 -30.48
CA VAL A 89 -29.85 -3.79 -31.81
C VAL A 89 -28.56 -3.46 -32.53
N LEU A 90 -28.28 -4.16 -33.63
CA LEU A 90 -27.14 -3.88 -34.50
C LEU A 90 -27.61 -3.26 -35.80
N GLY A 91 -26.96 -2.16 -36.17
CA GLY A 91 -27.07 -1.54 -37.48
C GLY A 91 -26.46 -2.40 -38.60
N ARG A 92 -26.21 -1.71 -39.71
CA ARG A 92 -25.68 -2.28 -40.94
C ARG A 92 -24.18 -2.18 -40.97
N ARG A 93 -23.53 -3.15 -41.63
CA ARG A 93 -22.07 -3.13 -41.84
C ARG A 93 -21.30 -2.95 -40.53
N VAL A 94 -21.85 -3.49 -39.43
CA VAL A 94 -21.12 -3.62 -38.17
C VAL A 94 -20.03 -4.64 -38.43
N PHE A 95 -18.79 -4.21 -38.25
CA PHE A 95 -17.62 -5.03 -38.53
C PHE A 95 -16.91 -5.33 -37.23
N VAL A 96 -16.95 -6.59 -36.82
CA VAL A 96 -16.06 -7.07 -35.75
C VAL A 96 -14.80 -7.56 -36.45
N ASP A 97 -13.61 -7.07 -36.09
CA ASP A 97 -12.38 -7.46 -36.80
C ASP A 97 -11.85 -8.78 -36.23
N HIS A 98 -11.56 -8.78 -34.92
CA HIS A 98 -11.15 -9.98 -34.19
C HIS A 98 -12.17 -10.22 -33.09
N GLY A 99 -12.99 -11.26 -33.20
CA GLY A 99 -14.17 -11.43 -32.34
C GLY A 99 -13.90 -11.90 -30.90
N ALA A 100 -12.66 -12.25 -30.57
CA ALA A 100 -12.35 -12.89 -29.29
C ALA A 100 -12.79 -12.02 -28.09
N ALA A 101 -13.71 -12.55 -27.29
CA ALA A 101 -14.22 -11.93 -26.06
C ALA A 101 -14.92 -10.56 -26.24
N VAL A 102 -15.56 -10.33 -27.38
CA VAL A 102 -16.49 -9.19 -27.53
C VAL A 102 -17.79 -9.49 -26.79
N VAL A 103 -18.26 -8.56 -25.96
CA VAL A 103 -19.51 -8.68 -25.19
C VAL A 103 -20.41 -7.49 -25.45
N ILE A 104 -21.62 -7.73 -25.98
CA ILE A 104 -22.64 -6.70 -26.24
C ILE A 104 -23.92 -7.06 -25.49
N GLY A 105 -24.28 -6.22 -24.52
CA GLY A 105 -25.40 -6.46 -23.61
C GLY A 105 -26.79 -6.22 -24.21
N GLU A 106 -27.81 -6.66 -23.48
CA GLU A 106 -29.20 -6.81 -23.96
C GLU A 106 -29.83 -5.56 -24.56
N THR A 107 -29.60 -4.39 -23.98
CA THR A 107 -30.25 -3.14 -24.39
C THR A 107 -29.29 -2.22 -25.14
N ALA A 108 -28.14 -2.76 -25.58
CA ALA A 108 -27.18 -2.02 -26.35
C ALA A 108 -27.73 -1.73 -27.75
N VAL A 109 -27.48 -0.52 -28.24
CA VAL A 109 -27.78 -0.13 -29.62
C VAL A 109 -26.46 0.23 -30.30
N VAL A 110 -26.21 -0.36 -31.46
CA VAL A 110 -25.01 -0.11 -32.26
C VAL A 110 -25.45 0.41 -33.62
N GLY A 111 -24.96 1.58 -34.02
CA GLY A 111 -25.26 2.23 -35.28
C GLY A 111 -24.68 1.53 -36.50
N ASP A 112 -24.78 2.19 -37.65
CA ASP A 112 -24.27 1.68 -38.92
C ASP A 112 -22.75 1.88 -39.02
N ASP A 113 -22.07 1.02 -39.77
CA ASP A 113 -20.64 1.15 -40.10
C ASP A 113 -19.67 1.11 -38.90
N VAL A 114 -20.12 0.64 -37.74
CA VAL A 114 -19.29 0.55 -36.53
C VAL A 114 -18.24 -0.55 -36.66
N THR A 115 -16.98 -0.22 -36.32
CA THR A 115 -15.89 -1.20 -36.20
C THR A 115 -15.65 -1.56 -34.74
N VAL A 116 -15.60 -2.84 -34.43
CA VAL A 116 -15.40 -3.39 -33.09
C VAL A 116 -14.20 -4.33 -33.09
N TYR A 117 -13.20 -4.04 -32.25
CA TYR A 117 -12.06 -4.92 -32.05
C TYR A 117 -12.30 -5.95 -30.94
N HIS A 118 -11.36 -6.89 -30.76
CA HIS A 118 -11.44 -7.92 -29.72
C HIS A 118 -11.51 -7.32 -28.32
N GLN A 119 -12.10 -8.07 -27.39
CA GLN A 119 -12.24 -7.73 -25.97
C GLN A 119 -13.08 -6.47 -25.67
N VAL A 120 -13.82 -5.95 -26.65
CA VAL A 120 -14.73 -4.81 -26.42
C VAL A 120 -15.93 -5.24 -25.58
N THR A 121 -16.28 -4.42 -24.59
CA THR A 121 -17.45 -4.62 -23.73
C THR A 121 -18.41 -3.45 -23.83
N LEU A 122 -19.65 -3.71 -24.25
CA LEU A 122 -20.79 -2.80 -24.16
C LEU A 122 -21.72 -3.31 -23.05
N GLY A 123 -21.42 -2.88 -21.82
CA GLY A 123 -21.94 -3.48 -20.59
C GLY A 123 -22.81 -2.54 -19.75
N ALA A 124 -23.39 -3.07 -18.68
CA ALA A 124 -24.05 -2.28 -17.65
C ALA A 124 -23.10 -1.97 -16.48
N LEU A 125 -23.46 -1.02 -15.62
CA LEU A 125 -22.62 -0.60 -14.47
C LEU A 125 -22.64 -1.58 -13.29
N GLY A 126 -23.44 -2.65 -13.34
CA GLY A 126 -23.54 -3.67 -12.30
C GLY A 126 -24.99 -4.01 -11.95
N TRP A 127 -25.23 -5.28 -11.59
CA TRP A 127 -26.57 -5.80 -11.32
C TRP A 127 -27.26 -5.13 -10.12
N TRP A 128 -26.51 -4.68 -9.12
CA TRP A 128 -27.03 -3.96 -7.94
C TRP A 128 -27.60 -2.58 -8.29
N ARG A 129 -27.01 -1.89 -9.27
CA ARG A 129 -27.52 -0.60 -9.78
C ARG A 129 -28.64 -0.78 -10.80
N ASP A 130 -28.62 -1.88 -11.56
CA ASP A 130 -29.65 -2.19 -12.54
C ASP A 130 -30.96 -2.66 -11.88
N ASN A 131 -30.90 -3.37 -10.75
CA ASN A 131 -32.09 -3.80 -10.00
C ASN A 131 -32.88 -2.63 -9.38
N LEU A 132 -32.28 -1.44 -9.29
CA LEU A 132 -32.92 -0.23 -8.79
C LEU A 132 -33.54 0.63 -9.92
N ARG A 133 -33.37 0.23 -11.19
CA ARG A 133 -33.94 0.97 -12.32
C ARG A 133 -35.38 0.55 -12.60
N PRO A 134 -36.24 1.49 -13.03
CA PRO A 134 -37.56 1.16 -13.58
C PRO A 134 -37.49 0.08 -14.65
N GLU A 135 -38.48 -0.82 -14.62
CA GLU A 135 -38.59 -1.88 -15.61
C GLU A 135 -38.78 -1.26 -17.01
N GLY A 136 -37.88 -1.59 -17.94
CA GLY A 136 -37.89 -1.06 -19.31
C GLY A 136 -36.82 0.00 -19.59
N ASP A 137 -36.17 0.56 -18.57
CA ASP A 137 -35.11 1.54 -18.78
C ASP A 137 -33.85 0.92 -19.42
N ARG A 138 -33.19 1.70 -20.28
CA ARG A 138 -31.95 1.28 -20.92
C ARG A 138 -30.83 1.15 -19.88
N ARG A 139 -30.06 0.07 -19.97
CA ARG A 139 -28.95 -0.24 -19.05
C ARG A 139 -27.58 -0.37 -19.73
N HIS A 140 -27.57 -0.44 -21.05
CA HIS A 140 -26.37 -0.55 -21.88
C HIS A 140 -26.21 0.67 -22.81
N PRO A 141 -25.04 0.83 -23.43
CA PRO A 141 -24.73 2.01 -24.23
C PRO A 141 -25.48 2.10 -25.56
N VAL A 142 -25.54 3.31 -26.11
CA VAL A 142 -25.85 3.58 -27.52
C VAL A 142 -24.59 4.03 -28.21
N ILE A 143 -24.22 3.33 -29.27
CA ILE A 143 -23.08 3.63 -30.13
C ILE A 143 -23.60 4.20 -31.44
N GLY A 144 -23.18 5.41 -31.79
CA GLY A 144 -23.49 6.08 -33.04
C GLY A 144 -22.91 5.37 -34.26
N SER A 145 -23.11 5.96 -35.43
CA SER A 145 -22.64 5.40 -36.70
C SER A 145 -21.18 5.75 -36.97
N ARG A 146 -20.47 4.90 -37.71
CA ARG A 146 -19.05 5.05 -38.08
C ARG A 146 -18.10 5.17 -36.87
N VAL A 147 -18.53 4.67 -35.71
CA VAL A 147 -17.70 4.63 -34.50
C VAL A 147 -16.67 3.51 -34.61
N VAL A 148 -15.46 3.77 -34.09
CA VAL A 148 -14.43 2.74 -33.94
C VAL A 148 -14.23 2.45 -32.45
N LEU A 149 -14.45 1.21 -32.04
CA LEU A 149 -14.21 0.72 -30.68
C LEU A 149 -12.93 -0.11 -30.65
N GLY A 150 -11.85 0.50 -30.17
CA GLY A 150 -10.52 -0.10 -30.08
C GLY A 150 -10.45 -1.35 -29.19
N VAL A 151 -9.35 -2.09 -29.33
CA VAL A 151 -9.11 -3.34 -28.59
C VAL A 151 -9.32 -3.15 -27.08
N GLY A 152 -10.17 -3.98 -26.46
CA GLY A 152 -10.40 -3.93 -25.02
C GLY A 152 -11.16 -2.70 -24.52
N ALA A 153 -11.69 -1.85 -25.41
CA ALA A 153 -12.49 -0.70 -25.00
C ALA A 153 -13.76 -1.16 -24.25
N THR A 154 -14.07 -0.49 -23.14
CA THR A 154 -15.19 -0.84 -22.27
C THR A 154 -16.10 0.37 -22.10
N VAL A 155 -17.33 0.28 -22.58
CA VAL A 155 -18.36 1.33 -22.46
C VAL A 155 -19.46 0.78 -21.55
N LEU A 156 -19.67 1.43 -20.40
CA LEU A 156 -20.58 0.91 -19.36
C LEU A 156 -21.72 1.88 -19.04
N GLY A 157 -22.92 1.31 -18.91
CA GLY A 157 -24.12 2.06 -18.53
C GLY A 157 -24.85 2.66 -19.73
N PRO A 158 -25.91 3.45 -19.48
CA PRO A 158 -26.80 3.98 -20.52
C PRO A 158 -26.21 5.19 -21.27
N VAL A 159 -24.91 5.14 -21.54
CA VAL A 159 -24.10 6.19 -22.17
C VAL A 159 -24.31 6.26 -23.68
N HIS A 160 -24.22 7.45 -24.26
CA HIS A 160 -24.21 7.68 -25.71
C HIS A 160 -22.81 7.99 -26.23
N VAL A 161 -22.38 7.27 -27.26
CA VAL A 161 -21.20 7.60 -28.06
C VAL A 161 -21.69 8.14 -29.40
N GLY A 162 -21.38 9.39 -29.70
CA GLY A 162 -21.82 10.06 -30.93
C GLY A 162 -21.20 9.48 -32.21
N ASP A 163 -21.80 9.83 -33.35
CA ASP A 163 -21.31 9.43 -34.67
C ASP A 163 -19.84 9.82 -34.90
N ASP A 164 -19.12 9.06 -35.72
CA ASP A 164 -17.72 9.34 -36.11
C ASP A 164 -16.71 9.37 -34.94
N ALA A 165 -17.11 8.97 -33.73
CA ALA A 165 -16.22 8.91 -32.59
C ALA A 165 -15.24 7.73 -32.66
N VAL A 166 -14.07 7.89 -32.06
CA VAL A 166 -13.07 6.83 -31.93
C VAL A 166 -12.81 6.59 -30.44
N VAL A 167 -13.19 5.42 -29.95
CA VAL A 167 -12.84 4.98 -28.60
C VAL A 167 -11.54 4.18 -28.67
N GLY A 168 -10.48 4.73 -28.08
CA GLY A 168 -9.15 4.13 -28.11
C GLY A 168 -9.08 2.77 -27.42
N ALA A 169 -8.03 2.01 -27.73
CA ALA A 169 -7.79 0.72 -27.10
C ALA A 169 -7.72 0.84 -25.58
N ARG A 170 -8.40 -0.07 -24.86
CA ARG A 170 -8.49 -0.15 -23.40
C ARG A 170 -9.09 1.08 -22.71
N ALA A 171 -9.75 1.97 -23.44
CA ALA A 171 -10.44 3.10 -22.84
C ALA A 171 -11.70 2.64 -22.07
N LEU A 172 -11.91 3.22 -20.88
CA LEU A 172 -13.13 3.06 -20.09
C LEU A 172 -14.01 4.30 -20.27
N VAL A 173 -15.22 4.11 -20.81
CA VAL A 173 -16.20 5.18 -21.05
C VAL A 173 -17.38 5.02 -20.11
N LEU A 174 -17.55 6.00 -19.22
CA LEU A 174 -18.63 6.06 -18.21
C LEU A 174 -19.57 7.27 -18.39
N ALA A 175 -19.31 8.12 -19.39
CA ALA A 175 -20.05 9.34 -19.68
C ALA A 175 -20.18 9.56 -21.19
N ASP A 176 -21.16 10.36 -21.61
CA ASP A 176 -21.48 10.59 -23.02
C ASP A 176 -20.28 11.17 -23.79
N VAL A 177 -20.05 10.63 -24.98
CA VAL A 177 -18.96 11.00 -25.89
C VAL A 177 -19.54 11.76 -27.08
N PRO A 178 -19.13 13.01 -27.34
CA PRO A 178 -19.60 13.78 -28.49
C PRO A 178 -19.27 13.14 -29.82
N ALA A 179 -20.03 13.48 -30.87
CA ALA A 179 -19.73 13.05 -32.23
C ALA A 179 -18.35 13.56 -32.71
N GLY A 180 -17.61 12.74 -33.44
CA GLY A 180 -16.25 13.02 -33.94
C GLY A 180 -15.16 13.04 -32.86
N ALA A 181 -15.50 12.75 -31.59
CA ALA A 181 -14.53 12.80 -30.50
C ALA A 181 -13.60 11.57 -30.50
N HIS A 182 -12.37 11.79 -30.06
CA HIS A 182 -11.39 10.74 -29.83
C HIS A 182 -11.21 10.53 -28.31
N VAL A 183 -11.60 9.36 -27.82
CA VAL A 183 -11.39 8.97 -26.42
C VAL A 183 -10.05 8.27 -26.30
N CYS A 184 -9.10 8.89 -25.61
CA CYS A 184 -7.78 8.33 -25.37
C CYS A 184 -7.75 7.57 -24.04
N ALA A 185 -7.21 6.35 -24.03
CA ALA A 185 -6.80 5.69 -22.79
C ALA A 185 -5.42 6.20 -22.36
N PRO A 186 -5.08 6.16 -21.05
CA PRO A 186 -3.71 6.37 -20.61
C PRO A 186 -2.77 5.41 -21.35
N THR A 187 -1.81 5.97 -22.08
CA THR A 187 -0.74 5.18 -22.69
C THR A 187 0.22 4.73 -21.59
N ALA A 188 0.76 3.52 -21.71
CA ALA A 188 1.86 3.09 -20.85
C ALA A 188 2.96 4.16 -20.89
N THR A 189 3.29 4.69 -19.72
CA THR A 189 4.46 5.56 -19.59
C THR A 189 5.68 4.67 -19.69
N VAL A 190 6.52 4.93 -20.69
CA VAL A 190 7.86 4.35 -20.75
C VAL A 190 8.66 5.03 -19.66
N SER A 191 8.56 4.51 -18.45
CA SER A 191 9.61 4.72 -17.48
C SER A 191 10.84 4.06 -18.10
N PRO A 192 11.96 4.79 -18.33
CA PRO A 192 13.15 4.13 -18.82
C PRO A 192 13.40 2.98 -17.86
N ARG A 193 13.37 1.74 -18.38
CA ARG A 193 14.01 0.63 -17.68
C ARG A 193 15.44 1.11 -17.57
N ARG A 194 15.81 1.70 -16.42
CA ARG A 194 17.19 2.06 -16.14
C ARG A 194 17.95 0.79 -16.52
N PRO A 195 18.86 0.83 -17.51
CA PRO A 195 19.71 -0.32 -17.73
C PRO A 195 20.24 -0.64 -16.36
N ARG A 196 20.00 -1.86 -15.87
CA ARG A 196 20.62 -2.34 -14.66
C ARG A 196 22.09 -2.00 -14.88
N PRO A 197 22.68 -1.05 -14.12
CA PRO A 197 24.05 -0.67 -14.37
C PRO A 197 24.82 -1.99 -14.34
N PRO A 198 25.71 -2.27 -15.33
CA PRO A 198 26.56 -3.43 -15.21
C PRO A 198 27.15 -3.38 -13.80
N VAL A 199 26.99 -4.46 -13.03
CA VAL A 199 27.59 -4.54 -11.71
C VAL A 199 29.06 -4.25 -11.93
N PRO A 200 29.60 -3.13 -11.38
CA PRO A 200 30.95 -2.74 -11.71
C PRO A 200 31.87 -3.87 -11.31
N SER A 201 32.81 -4.20 -12.20
CA SER A 201 33.89 -5.10 -11.87
C SER A 201 34.59 -4.61 -10.59
N PRO A 202 35.23 -5.48 -9.79
CA PRO A 202 35.98 -5.07 -8.61
C PRO A 202 36.98 -3.93 -8.86
N ASP A 203 37.47 -3.80 -10.10
CA ASP A 203 38.38 -2.73 -10.53
C ASP A 203 37.67 -1.39 -10.79
N GLU A 204 36.43 -1.38 -11.30
CA GLU A 204 35.64 -0.16 -11.48
C GLU A 204 35.15 0.44 -10.15
N ARG A 205 35.04 -0.37 -9.08
CA ARG A 205 34.76 0.10 -7.71
C ARG A 205 35.89 0.91 -7.10
N ARG A 206 37.11 0.80 -7.63
CA ARG A 206 38.32 1.49 -7.13
C ARG A 206 38.60 2.83 -7.83
N GLY A 207 37.82 3.23 -8.84
CA GLY A 207 37.91 4.57 -9.43
C GLY A 207 37.38 5.63 -8.46
N SER A 208 38.07 6.78 -8.37
CA SER A 208 37.72 7.99 -7.60
C SER A 208 36.20 8.08 -7.40
N MET A 209 35.77 7.89 -6.15
CA MET A 209 34.37 7.93 -5.80
C MET A 209 33.85 9.35 -5.95
N ASP A 210 32.72 9.48 -6.65
CA ASP A 210 32.02 10.75 -6.79
C ASP A 210 31.19 10.98 -5.52
N PRO A 211 31.51 11.99 -4.69
CA PRO A 211 30.77 12.26 -3.47
C PRO A 211 29.28 12.54 -3.73
N ASP A 212 28.94 13.13 -4.88
CA ASP A 212 27.56 13.50 -5.21
C ASP A 212 26.63 12.31 -5.47
N SER A 213 27.19 11.11 -5.67
CA SER A 213 26.44 9.84 -5.79
C SER A 213 26.74 8.85 -4.66
N THR A 214 27.42 9.30 -3.60
CA THR A 214 27.85 8.46 -2.48
C THR A 214 27.11 8.81 -1.19
N VAL A 215 26.50 7.81 -0.56
CA VAL A 215 25.80 7.92 0.73
C VAL A 215 26.60 7.21 1.84
N LEU A 216 26.67 7.83 3.01
CA LEU A 216 27.11 7.16 4.24
C LEU A 216 25.89 6.68 5.02
N ILE A 217 25.73 5.37 5.16
CA ILE A 217 24.64 4.76 5.91
C ILE A 217 25.15 4.31 7.27
N VAL A 218 24.52 4.79 8.34
CA VAL A 218 24.85 4.42 9.73
C VAL A 218 23.83 3.42 10.23
N GLY A 219 24.19 2.14 10.26
CA GLY A 219 23.27 1.04 10.60
C GLY A 219 22.21 0.81 9.51
N ALA A 220 22.22 -0.40 8.94
CA ALA A 220 21.37 -0.75 7.81
C ALA A 220 20.82 -2.18 7.93
N THR A 221 19.69 -2.43 7.26
CA THR A 221 19.27 -3.79 6.90
C THR A 221 19.77 -4.13 5.49
N ASP A 222 19.71 -5.40 5.11
CA ASP A 222 20.07 -5.84 3.75
C ASP A 222 19.22 -5.12 2.69
N GLU A 223 17.94 -4.90 2.98
CA GLU A 223 17.04 -4.13 2.09
C GLU A 223 17.48 -2.69 1.91
N THR A 224 17.93 -2.03 2.98
CA THR A 224 18.45 -0.66 2.90
C THR A 224 19.60 -0.57 1.90
N VAL A 225 20.57 -1.50 2.01
CA VAL A 225 21.75 -1.52 1.14
C VAL A 225 21.34 -1.85 -0.30
N ARG A 226 20.51 -2.87 -0.50
CA ARG A 226 20.03 -3.28 -1.81
C ARG A 226 19.31 -2.15 -2.55
N LYS A 227 18.35 -1.48 -1.90
CA LYS A 227 17.61 -0.35 -2.48
C LYS A 227 18.52 0.82 -2.82
N ALA A 228 19.51 1.11 -1.97
CA ALA A 228 20.51 2.15 -2.28
C ALA A 228 21.30 1.80 -3.55
N LYS A 229 21.71 0.53 -3.72
CA LYS A 229 22.39 0.07 -4.95
C LYS A 229 21.46 0.07 -6.17
N GLU A 230 20.19 -0.29 -6.03
CA GLU A 230 19.19 -0.24 -7.11
C GLU A 230 18.94 1.19 -7.61
N LEU A 231 19.00 2.17 -6.70
CA LEU A 231 18.97 3.60 -7.03
C LEU A 231 20.24 4.09 -7.74
N GLY A 232 21.29 3.27 -7.80
CA GLY A 232 22.58 3.61 -8.42
C GLY A 232 23.54 4.34 -7.48
N LEU A 233 23.30 4.32 -6.17
CA LEU A 233 24.17 4.96 -5.19
C LEU A 233 25.41 4.12 -4.91
N ARG A 234 26.50 4.80 -4.55
CA ARG A 234 27.62 4.19 -3.83
C ARG A 234 27.34 4.22 -2.33
N VAL A 235 27.58 3.11 -1.64
CA VAL A 235 27.22 2.89 -0.24
C VAL A 235 28.48 2.73 0.59
N LEU A 236 28.70 3.70 1.48
CA LEU A 236 29.60 3.55 2.62
C LEU A 236 28.75 3.13 3.82
N LEU A 237 29.06 2.00 4.44
CA LEU A 237 28.25 1.42 5.50
C LEU A 237 29.06 1.35 6.80
N LEU A 238 28.54 1.98 7.86
CA LEU A 238 28.95 1.72 9.23
C LEU A 238 28.00 0.66 9.81
N GLN A 239 28.52 -0.49 10.21
CA GLN A 239 27.70 -1.60 10.71
C GLN A 239 28.22 -2.18 12.02
N HIS A 240 27.30 -2.57 12.88
CA HIS A 240 27.62 -3.17 14.17
C HIS A 240 28.15 -4.60 13.97
N PRO A 241 29.16 -5.06 14.74
CA PRO A 241 29.74 -6.38 14.58
C PRO A 241 28.74 -7.54 14.60
N THR A 242 27.64 -7.41 15.34
CA THR A 242 26.59 -8.44 15.46
C THR A 242 25.54 -8.39 14.34
N LYS A 243 25.63 -7.42 13.42
CA LYS A 243 24.61 -7.13 12.40
C LYS A 243 25.12 -7.21 10.96
N VAL A 244 26.39 -7.56 10.77
CA VAL A 244 26.99 -7.76 9.44
C VAL A 244 26.38 -9.00 8.79
N THR A 245 26.06 -8.89 7.51
CA THR A 245 25.57 -9.99 6.68
C THR A 245 26.42 -10.13 5.42
N ALA A 246 26.40 -11.32 4.80
CA ALA A 246 27.12 -11.55 3.54
C ALA A 246 26.62 -10.64 2.40
N GLU A 247 25.31 -10.34 2.37
CA GLU A 247 24.75 -9.43 1.36
C GLU A 247 25.28 -8.00 1.53
N GLN A 248 25.44 -7.53 2.76
CA GLN A 248 26.05 -6.22 3.04
C GLN A 248 27.53 -6.19 2.63
N GLU A 249 28.29 -7.25 2.90
CA GLU A 249 29.69 -7.38 2.49
C GLU A 249 29.85 -7.37 0.96
N GLU A 250 28.91 -7.96 0.24
CA GLU A 250 28.92 -8.01 -1.23
C GLU A 250 28.51 -6.67 -1.87
N LEU A 251 27.46 -6.03 -1.33
CA LEU A 251 26.83 -4.88 -1.95
C LEU A 251 27.43 -3.52 -1.55
N ALA A 252 27.92 -3.39 -0.31
CA ALA A 252 28.51 -2.12 0.15
C ALA A 252 29.84 -1.86 -0.58
N ASP A 253 30.04 -0.62 -1.04
CA ASP A 253 31.31 -0.23 -1.68
C ASP A 253 32.43 -0.11 -0.64
N VAL A 254 32.07 0.35 0.57
CA VAL A 254 32.94 0.35 1.74
C VAL A 254 32.13 -0.09 2.97
N LEU A 255 32.56 -1.15 3.64
CA LEU A 255 32.04 -1.56 4.94
C LEU A 255 33.05 -1.25 6.05
N ARG A 256 32.58 -0.63 7.13
CA ARG A 256 33.33 -0.43 8.38
C ARG A 256 32.53 -1.06 9.51
N VAL A 257 33.19 -1.99 10.20
CA VAL A 257 32.60 -2.74 11.31
C VAL A 257 33.05 -2.12 12.63
N LEU A 258 32.11 -1.57 13.37
CA LEU A 258 32.31 -0.86 14.65
C LEU A 258 30.99 -0.74 15.40
N ASP A 259 31.03 -0.45 16.70
CA ASP A 259 29.81 -0.06 17.41
C ASP A 259 29.37 1.34 16.95
N TYR A 260 28.50 1.39 15.94
CA TYR A 260 28.01 2.65 15.40
C TYR A 260 27.05 3.39 16.34
N THR A 261 26.68 2.81 17.49
CA THR A 261 25.90 3.50 18.52
C THR A 261 26.78 4.40 19.38
N ASP A 262 28.09 4.14 19.43
CA ASP A 262 29.07 4.95 20.14
C ASP A 262 29.69 6.02 19.24
N TRP A 263 29.42 7.29 19.56
CA TRP A 263 29.98 8.41 18.83
C TRP A 263 31.51 8.46 18.85
N ALA A 264 32.15 8.03 19.94
CA ALA A 264 33.61 8.02 20.05
C ALA A 264 34.24 7.05 19.05
N ALA A 265 33.53 5.98 18.70
CA ALA A 265 33.93 5.04 17.65
C ALA A 265 33.58 5.58 16.24
N VAL A 266 32.43 6.24 16.08
CA VAL A 266 31.93 6.74 14.78
C VAL A 266 32.72 7.93 14.26
N GLU A 267 33.00 8.93 15.09
CA GLU A 267 33.57 10.21 14.64
C GLU A 267 34.88 10.05 13.85
N PRO A 268 35.89 9.31 14.34
CA PRO A 268 37.16 9.17 13.61
C PRO A 268 36.98 8.49 12.25
N VAL A 269 36.08 7.50 12.17
CA VAL A 269 35.79 6.78 10.92
C VAL A 269 35.05 7.68 9.94
N ALA A 270 34.07 8.46 10.41
CA ALA A 270 33.34 9.41 9.57
C ALA A 270 34.25 10.49 8.99
N ARG A 271 35.23 10.99 9.76
CA ARG A 271 36.26 11.93 9.27
C ARG A 271 37.12 11.31 8.18
N SER A 272 37.63 10.10 8.41
CA SER A 272 38.42 9.38 7.40
C SER A 272 37.63 9.18 6.11
N LEU A 273 36.36 8.75 6.20
CA LEU A 273 35.50 8.55 5.02
C LEU A 273 35.12 9.86 4.33
N ARG A 274 35.12 11.00 5.04
CA ARG A 274 34.85 12.32 4.46
C ARG A 274 36.03 12.84 3.64
N GLU A 275 37.26 12.55 4.08
CA GLU A 275 38.49 12.90 3.34
C GLU A 275 38.62 12.07 2.07
N GLU A 276 38.46 10.75 2.19
CA GLU A 276 38.48 9.83 1.06
C GLU A 276 37.64 8.59 1.42
N PRO A 277 36.59 8.27 0.65
CA PRO A 277 36.21 8.83 -0.64
C PRO A 277 35.45 10.17 -0.67
N GLY A 278 34.91 10.61 0.46
CA GLY A 278 33.86 11.61 0.50
C GLY A 278 32.46 11.02 0.27
N PHE A 279 31.45 11.73 0.75
CA PHE A 279 30.03 11.38 0.61
C PHE A 279 29.17 12.64 0.68
N ARG A 280 28.00 12.63 0.03
CA ARG A 280 27.09 13.77 -0.04
C ARG A 280 26.35 14.01 1.28
N VAL A 281 25.86 12.93 1.88
CA VAL A 281 25.01 12.98 3.08
C VAL A 281 25.20 11.72 3.92
N ALA A 282 25.01 11.83 5.24
CA ALA A 282 24.89 10.68 6.13
C ALA A 282 23.41 10.44 6.48
N LEU A 283 22.97 9.19 6.38
CA LEU A 283 21.59 8.78 6.64
C LEU A 283 21.57 7.55 7.55
N SER A 284 20.47 7.42 8.29
CA SER A 284 20.06 6.15 8.86
C SER A 284 18.55 6.02 8.71
N ILE A 285 18.08 4.81 8.42
CA ILE A 285 16.66 4.47 8.45
C ILE A 285 16.35 3.41 9.52
N THR A 286 17.33 3.15 10.39
CA THR A 286 17.19 2.28 11.56
C THR A 286 17.35 3.10 12.83
N GLU A 287 16.60 2.75 13.87
CA GLU A 287 16.55 3.56 15.11
C GLU A 287 17.94 3.88 15.71
N PRO A 288 18.87 2.93 15.90
CA PRO A 288 20.10 3.21 16.64
C PRO A 288 21.10 4.09 15.87
N GLY A 289 20.96 4.22 14.56
CA GLY A 289 21.88 4.98 13.71
C GLY A 289 21.47 6.45 13.51
N LEU A 290 20.22 6.81 13.84
CA LEU A 290 19.66 8.13 13.55
C LEU A 290 20.49 9.27 14.12
N GLU A 291 20.75 9.24 15.44
CA GLU A 291 21.47 10.33 16.12
C GLU A 291 22.89 10.51 15.57
N ASN A 292 23.62 9.42 15.31
CA ASN A 292 24.99 9.51 14.82
C ASN A 292 25.03 9.93 13.34
N ALA A 293 24.05 9.54 12.51
CA ALA A 293 23.90 10.13 11.17
C ALA A 293 23.68 11.65 11.25
N GLY A 294 22.83 12.10 12.19
CA GLY A 294 22.61 13.54 12.42
C GLY A 294 23.84 14.30 12.91
N ARG A 295 24.64 13.69 13.80
CA ARG A 295 25.92 14.27 14.24
C ARG A 295 26.91 14.39 13.09
N ILE A 296 26.97 13.41 12.18
CA ILE A 296 27.83 13.48 10.99
C ILE A 296 27.40 14.61 10.06
N ASN A 297 26.09 14.77 9.84
CA ASN A 297 25.56 15.86 9.01
C ASN A 297 25.93 17.23 9.61
N ASP A 298 25.74 17.42 10.92
CA ASP A 298 26.12 18.66 11.61
C ASP A 298 27.64 18.89 11.57
N LEU A 299 28.44 17.82 11.75
CA LEU A 299 29.90 17.89 11.79
C LEU A 299 30.50 18.42 10.48
N PHE A 300 29.91 18.05 9.35
CA PHE A 300 30.41 18.41 8.01
C PHE A 300 29.53 19.43 7.29
N GLY A 301 28.47 19.94 7.91
CA GLY A 301 27.53 20.89 7.31
C GLY A 301 26.82 20.33 6.07
N LEU A 302 26.36 19.08 6.14
CA LEU A 302 25.68 18.39 5.03
C LEU A 302 24.18 18.68 5.05
N ASP A 303 23.53 18.55 3.88
CA ASP A 303 22.09 18.79 3.70
C ASP A 303 21.17 17.68 4.29
N GLY A 304 21.69 16.84 5.19
CA GLY A 304 20.92 15.81 5.89
C GLY A 304 20.27 16.32 7.18
N THR A 305 19.40 15.51 7.78
CA THR A 305 18.79 15.86 9.08
C THR A 305 19.85 15.92 10.18
N GLY A 306 19.92 17.04 10.89
CA GLY A 306 20.90 17.27 11.96
C GLY A 306 20.57 16.57 13.29
N TYR A 307 21.52 16.62 14.23
CA TYR A 307 21.43 15.94 15.53
C TYR A 307 20.27 16.46 16.39
N ALA A 308 20.10 17.78 16.48
CA ALA A 308 19.09 18.38 17.35
C ALA A 308 17.66 17.98 16.95
N VAL A 309 17.36 17.98 15.65
CA VAL A 309 16.07 17.55 15.10
C VAL A 309 15.86 16.06 15.35
N THR A 310 16.88 15.25 15.03
CA THR A 310 16.84 13.80 15.21
C THR A 310 16.62 13.41 16.67
N ARG A 311 17.33 14.04 17.60
CA ARG A 311 17.18 13.82 19.04
C ARG A 311 15.77 14.15 19.51
N ARG A 312 15.16 15.23 19.04
CA ARG A 312 13.77 15.59 19.42
C ARG A 312 12.74 14.60 18.91
N LEU A 313 13.04 13.85 17.85
CA LEU A 313 12.18 12.78 17.37
C LEU A 313 12.42 11.52 18.20
N ARG A 314 13.67 11.08 18.34
CA ARG A 314 14.04 9.82 19.01
C ARG A 314 13.88 9.83 20.54
N ASP A 315 14.32 10.89 21.22
CA ASP A 315 14.27 11.01 22.69
C ASP A 315 12.92 11.59 23.08
N LYS A 316 12.04 10.73 23.61
CA LYS A 316 10.67 11.06 24.01
C LYS A 316 10.62 12.21 25.02
N LEU A 317 11.56 12.26 25.96
CA LEU A 317 11.61 13.33 26.96
C LEU A 317 12.09 14.66 26.32
N ALA A 318 13.06 14.59 25.41
CA ALA A 318 13.48 15.77 24.64
C ALA A 318 12.35 16.31 23.76
N MET A 319 11.58 15.43 23.11
CA MET A 319 10.37 15.79 22.35
C MET A 319 9.39 16.56 23.24
N ARG A 320 9.03 15.99 24.40
CA ARG A 320 8.05 16.57 25.32
C ARG A 320 8.50 17.93 25.86
N ARG A 321 9.77 18.06 26.25
CA ARG A 321 10.34 19.34 26.70
C ARG A 321 10.30 20.41 25.61
N HIS A 322 10.59 20.03 24.37
CA HIS A 322 10.53 20.95 23.23
C HIS A 322 9.10 21.43 22.98
N LEU A 323 8.13 20.51 22.93
CA LEU A 323 6.72 20.85 22.72
C LEU A 323 6.13 21.68 23.87
N ALA A 324 6.44 21.36 25.13
CA ALA A 324 5.99 22.12 26.29
C ALA A 324 6.51 23.57 26.29
N GLY A 325 7.68 23.81 25.69
CA GLY A 325 8.22 25.16 25.49
C GLY A 325 7.46 25.99 24.44
N LEU A 326 6.69 25.33 23.56
CA LEU A 326 5.89 25.95 22.51
C LEU A 326 4.41 26.07 22.89
N ASP A 327 3.89 25.08 23.60
CA ASP A 327 2.49 24.98 24.02
C ASP A 327 2.39 24.49 25.48
N PRO A 328 1.98 25.36 26.41
CA PRO A 328 1.77 24.99 27.81
C PRO A 328 0.70 23.90 28.03
N SER A 329 -0.15 23.64 27.05
CA SER A 329 -1.18 22.58 27.09
C SER A 329 -0.71 21.23 26.54
N ALA A 330 0.55 21.14 26.11
CA ALA A 330 1.17 19.91 25.69
C ALA A 330 1.11 18.83 26.79
N VAL A 331 1.16 17.56 26.37
CA VAL A 331 1.12 16.39 27.25
C VAL A 331 2.19 16.54 28.33
N ALA A 332 1.77 16.50 29.60
CA ALA A 332 2.68 16.63 30.73
C ALA A 332 3.64 15.44 30.77
N ALA A 333 4.92 15.71 30.96
CA ALA A 333 5.95 14.68 31.08
C ALA A 333 7.10 15.12 31.99
N ALA A 334 7.70 14.15 32.71
CA ALA A 334 8.82 14.37 33.61
C ALA A 334 9.78 13.17 33.61
N PRO A 335 11.10 13.37 33.86
CA PRO A 335 12.04 12.25 34.01
C PRO A 335 11.73 11.43 35.27
N LEU A 336 11.93 10.11 35.20
CA LEU A 336 11.82 9.19 36.33
C LEU A 336 13.21 8.76 36.82
N ALA A 337 13.68 9.40 37.89
CA ALA A 337 14.99 9.16 38.49
C ALA A 337 14.90 8.43 39.83
N ARG A 338 13.82 8.63 40.60
CA ARG A 338 13.59 8.03 41.92
C ARG A 338 12.14 7.58 42.07
N ARG A 339 11.89 6.66 43.01
CA ARG A 339 10.53 6.17 43.30
C ARG A 339 9.57 7.30 43.61
N GLU A 340 9.98 8.30 44.38
CA GLU A 340 9.14 9.41 44.83
C GLU A 340 8.66 10.29 43.66
N ASP A 341 9.37 10.28 42.52
CA ASP A 341 8.98 11.06 41.35
C ASP A 341 7.60 10.61 40.82
N LEU A 342 7.24 9.32 40.96
CA LEU A 342 5.93 8.80 40.60
C LEU A 342 4.80 9.42 41.44
N ASP A 343 5.03 9.58 42.74
CA ASP A 343 4.03 10.16 43.64
C ASP A 343 3.89 11.67 43.41
N VAL A 344 5.01 12.35 43.14
CA VAL A 344 5.03 13.77 42.76
C VAL A 344 4.28 14.00 41.45
N PHE A 345 4.51 13.15 40.45
CA PHE A 345 3.81 13.24 39.17
C PHE A 345 2.31 12.97 39.34
N ALA A 346 1.94 11.94 40.09
CA ALA A 346 0.55 11.62 40.40
C ALA A 346 -0.17 12.75 41.14
N ALA A 347 0.51 13.41 42.10
CA ALA A 347 -0.07 14.54 42.83
C ALA A 347 -0.30 15.77 41.92
N ALA A 348 0.56 15.96 40.91
CA ALA A 348 0.47 17.09 39.99
C ALA A 348 -0.53 16.86 38.84
N HIS A 349 -0.61 15.63 38.32
CA HIS A 349 -1.31 15.32 37.06
C HIS A 349 -2.41 14.25 37.18
N GLY A 350 -2.50 13.55 38.32
CA GLY A 350 -3.46 12.48 38.54
C GLY A 350 -3.09 11.15 37.90
N TYR A 351 -3.97 10.16 38.06
CA TYR A 351 -3.92 8.85 37.41
C TYR A 351 -5.00 8.75 36.31
N PRO A 352 -4.82 7.88 35.29
CA PRO A 352 -3.60 7.10 35.04
C PRO A 352 -2.52 7.93 34.33
N PHE A 353 -1.27 7.48 34.45
CA PHE A 353 -0.14 7.98 33.65
C PHE A 353 0.71 6.81 33.13
N ILE A 354 1.63 7.09 32.21
CA ILE A 354 2.52 6.12 31.57
C ILE A 354 3.94 6.29 32.09
N VAL A 355 4.60 5.18 32.39
CA VAL A 355 6.06 5.09 32.55
C VAL A 355 6.64 4.38 31.34
N LYS A 356 7.66 4.95 30.71
CA LYS A 356 8.31 4.35 29.52
C LYS A 356 9.79 4.76 29.40
N PRO A 357 10.64 3.95 28.76
CA PRO A 357 12.00 4.37 28.41
C PRO A 357 11.98 5.60 27.51
N THR A 358 13.03 6.41 27.55
CA THR A 358 13.12 7.64 26.73
C THR A 358 13.43 7.36 25.26
N ASP A 359 14.12 6.26 24.93
CA ASP A 359 14.72 6.05 23.60
C ASP A 359 14.50 4.64 23.02
N ALA A 360 13.63 3.84 23.64
CA ALA A 360 13.29 2.49 23.20
C ALA A 360 12.07 2.45 22.26
N THR A 361 11.90 1.32 21.57
CA THR A 361 10.82 1.04 20.61
C THR A 361 10.12 -0.29 20.92
N ALA A 362 9.06 -0.62 20.17
CA ALA A 362 8.34 -1.90 20.26
C ALA A 362 7.66 -2.14 21.63
N SER A 363 7.18 -1.06 22.25
CA SER A 363 6.46 -1.04 23.53
C SER A 363 7.20 -1.66 24.72
N ILE A 364 8.53 -1.83 24.60
CA ILE A 364 9.34 -2.40 25.69
C ILE A 364 9.37 -1.47 26.90
N GLY A 365 9.04 -2.01 28.08
CA GLY A 365 9.08 -1.27 29.33
C GLY A 365 8.03 -0.16 29.45
N VAL A 366 6.99 -0.17 28.62
CA VAL A 366 5.86 0.76 28.72
C VAL A 366 4.85 0.23 29.74
N LEU A 367 4.58 1.01 30.77
CA LEU A 367 3.75 0.63 31.92
C LEU A 367 2.67 1.68 32.13
N ARG A 368 1.43 1.23 32.34
CA ARG A 368 0.32 2.09 32.77
C ARG A 368 0.25 2.05 34.29
N VAL A 369 0.28 3.22 34.91
CA VAL A 369 0.14 3.40 36.36
C VAL A 369 -1.26 3.93 36.62
N GLY A 370 -2.15 3.07 37.14
CA GLY A 370 -3.55 3.40 37.42
C GLY A 370 -3.81 3.85 38.85
N GLY A 371 -2.89 3.56 39.77
CA GLY A 371 -2.98 3.97 41.16
C GLY A 371 -1.69 3.75 41.95
N PRO A 372 -1.72 3.98 43.28
CA PRO A 372 -0.53 3.89 44.14
C PRO A 372 0.15 2.51 44.15
N ASP A 373 -0.63 1.42 44.09
CA ASP A 373 -0.09 0.05 44.06
C ASP A 373 0.66 -0.22 42.75
N ASP A 374 0.14 0.26 41.62
CA ASP A 374 0.80 0.16 40.31
C ASP A 374 2.11 0.96 40.28
N ALA A 375 2.19 2.07 41.01
CA ALA A 375 3.40 2.92 41.02
C ALA A 375 4.60 2.17 41.63
N GLN A 376 4.36 1.38 42.68
CA GLN A 376 5.41 0.55 43.26
C GLN A 376 5.89 -0.52 42.28
N HIS A 377 4.95 -1.22 41.63
CA HIS A 377 5.28 -2.22 40.62
C HIS A 377 6.02 -1.63 39.40
N ALA A 378 5.64 -0.42 38.98
CA ALA A 378 6.29 0.30 37.90
C ALA A 378 7.75 0.62 38.24
N TRP A 379 8.01 1.09 39.47
CA TRP A 379 9.38 1.36 39.93
C TRP A 379 10.26 0.12 39.95
N GLU A 380 9.78 -1.00 40.51
CA GLU A 380 10.52 -2.26 40.54
C GLU A 380 10.84 -2.77 39.13
N THR A 381 9.93 -2.55 38.18
CA THR A 381 10.16 -2.89 36.78
C THR A 381 11.20 -1.98 36.13
N VAL A 382 11.16 -0.68 36.41
CA VAL A 382 12.18 0.27 35.95
C VAL A 382 13.57 -0.10 36.49
N GLU A 383 13.69 -0.42 37.78
CA GLU A 383 14.97 -0.84 38.38
C GLU A 383 15.51 -2.12 37.74
N ARG A 384 14.62 -3.07 37.43
CA ARG A 384 14.99 -4.32 36.76
C ARG A 384 15.46 -4.10 35.31
N LEU A 385 14.84 -3.18 34.58
CA LEU A 385 15.16 -2.91 33.18
C LEU A 385 16.35 -1.95 33.02
N ARG A 386 16.58 -1.06 33.98
CA ARG A 386 17.68 -0.09 33.93
C ARG A 386 19.04 -0.80 33.85
N GLY A 387 19.88 -0.38 32.92
CA GLY A 387 21.17 -1.03 32.66
C GLY A 387 21.12 -2.25 31.75
N THR A 388 19.93 -2.74 31.39
CA THR A 388 19.80 -3.89 30.50
C THR A 388 19.96 -3.49 29.04
N ARG A 389 20.50 -4.42 28.24
CA ARG A 389 20.57 -4.27 26.79
C ARG A 389 19.55 -5.17 26.11
N THR A 390 18.94 -4.66 25.05
CA THR A 390 18.13 -5.46 24.13
C THR A 390 18.82 -5.51 22.78
N ASP A 391 19.04 -6.74 22.29
CA ASP A 391 19.67 -7.00 20.99
C ASP A 391 18.73 -7.91 20.17
N ARG A 392 17.78 -7.30 19.44
CA ARG A 392 16.79 -8.03 18.62
C ARG A 392 16.67 -7.39 17.24
N VAL A 393 16.78 -8.18 16.17
CA VAL A 393 16.74 -7.68 14.78
C VAL A 393 17.79 -6.59 14.55
N SER A 394 17.42 -5.33 14.29
CA SER A 394 18.34 -4.20 14.14
C SER A 394 18.41 -3.31 15.40
N THR A 395 17.75 -3.68 16.49
CA THR A 395 17.71 -2.89 17.72
C THR A 395 18.87 -3.24 18.63
N MET A 396 19.50 -2.21 19.21
CA MET A 396 20.61 -2.30 20.14
C MET A 396 20.45 -1.19 21.18
N TYR A 397 19.45 -1.36 22.06
CA TYR A 397 19.14 -0.34 23.06
C TYR A 397 19.76 -0.67 24.40
N LEU A 398 20.29 0.34 25.06
CA LEU A 398 20.61 0.31 26.47
C LEU A 398 19.48 1.03 27.21
N LEU A 399 18.63 0.29 27.91
CA LEU A 399 17.54 0.87 28.67
C LEU A 399 18.14 1.55 29.91
N GLN A 400 18.28 2.87 29.87
CA GLN A 400 18.80 3.65 31.01
C GLN A 400 17.77 4.58 31.57
N ASP A 401 17.27 5.49 30.74
CA ASP A 401 16.45 6.60 31.18
C ASP A 401 14.97 6.30 30.94
N PHE A 402 14.15 6.72 31.88
CA PHE A 402 12.70 6.56 31.86
C PHE A 402 12.04 7.91 32.08
N LEU A 403 10.82 8.05 31.57
CA LEU A 403 9.96 9.20 31.83
C LEU A 403 8.59 8.75 32.34
N MET A 404 7.91 9.69 32.99
CA MET A 404 6.47 9.67 33.27
C MET A 404 5.78 10.62 32.32
N GLU A 405 4.59 10.25 31.83
CA GLU A 405 3.80 11.04 30.89
C GLU A 405 2.31 10.85 31.15
N GLU A 406 1.51 11.92 31.02
CA GLU A 406 0.04 11.85 31.08
C GLU A 406 -0.50 10.75 30.14
N TYR A 407 -1.44 9.94 30.62
CA TYR A 407 -2.11 8.97 29.77
C TYR A 407 -3.11 9.65 28.84
N VAL A 408 -2.88 9.53 27.55
CA VAL A 408 -3.80 10.03 26.53
C VAL A 408 -4.77 8.91 26.15
N GLU A 409 -6.04 9.07 26.50
CA GLU A 409 -7.09 8.12 26.11
C GLU A 409 -7.55 8.35 24.66
N GLY A 410 -7.91 7.26 23.97
CA GLY A 410 -8.40 7.29 22.58
C GLY A 410 -7.72 6.23 21.70
N PRO A 411 -8.26 5.97 20.50
CA PRO A 411 -7.65 5.04 19.54
C PRO A 411 -6.31 5.58 19.04
N GLU A 412 -5.40 4.67 18.73
CA GLU A 412 -4.03 4.98 18.32
C GLU A 412 -3.83 4.66 16.84
N PHE A 413 -3.10 5.55 16.17
CA PHE A 413 -2.77 5.48 14.75
C PHE A 413 -1.28 5.72 14.58
N SER A 414 -0.74 5.21 13.48
CA SER A 414 0.52 5.69 12.96
C SER A 414 0.31 6.54 11.72
N VAL A 415 1.23 7.46 11.45
CA VAL A 415 1.17 8.40 10.35
C VAL A 415 2.51 8.44 9.66
N GLU A 416 2.48 8.02 8.40
CA GLU A 416 3.65 7.83 7.56
C GLU A 416 3.71 9.04 6.63
N ALA A 417 4.74 9.85 6.77
CA ALA A 417 4.89 11.06 5.98
C ALA A 417 6.29 11.17 5.36
N PHE A 418 6.38 11.99 4.32
CA PHE A 418 7.63 12.42 3.74
C PHE A 418 7.67 13.94 3.68
N SER A 419 8.79 14.54 4.08
CA SER A 419 9.01 15.98 4.06
C SER A 419 9.87 16.36 2.87
N PHE A 420 9.46 17.40 2.14
CA PHE A 420 10.17 17.96 0.98
C PHE A 420 10.42 19.44 1.26
N ALA A 421 11.66 19.80 1.61
CA ALA A 421 12.06 21.16 1.94
C ALA A 421 11.17 21.89 2.98
N GLY A 422 10.57 21.15 3.91
CA GLY A 422 9.63 21.64 4.94
C GLY A 422 8.15 21.48 4.57
N ARG A 423 7.82 21.02 3.37
CA ARG A 423 6.45 20.64 3.02
C ARG A 423 6.21 19.17 3.37
N HIS A 424 5.26 18.93 4.27
CA HIS A 424 4.97 17.58 4.77
C HIS A 424 3.83 16.92 3.99
N VAL A 425 4.11 15.80 3.33
CA VAL A 425 3.11 14.97 2.66
C VAL A 425 2.83 13.74 3.51
N VAL A 426 1.63 13.68 4.10
CA VAL A 426 1.13 12.47 4.77
C VAL A 426 0.72 11.45 3.72
N VAL A 427 1.52 10.39 3.61
CA VAL A 427 1.36 9.30 2.63
C VAL A 427 0.31 8.32 3.11
N ALA A 428 0.36 7.91 4.38
CA ALA A 428 -0.62 6.99 4.95
C ALA A 428 -0.96 7.35 6.40
N ILE A 429 -2.20 7.08 6.78
CA ILE A 429 -2.61 6.92 8.18
C ILE A 429 -2.87 5.43 8.36
N THR A 430 -2.22 4.84 9.35
CA THR A 430 -2.23 3.40 9.65
C THR A 430 -3.00 3.15 10.93
N GLU A 431 -4.01 2.29 10.85
CA GLU A 431 -4.77 1.80 12.00
C GLU A 431 -3.93 0.76 12.74
N LYS A 432 -3.78 0.91 14.07
CA LYS A 432 -3.04 -0.02 14.92
C LYS A 432 -4.01 -0.93 15.67
N PHE A 433 -3.77 -2.25 15.66
CA PHE A 433 -4.50 -3.20 16.49
C PHE A 433 -3.73 -3.41 17.79
N GLY A 434 -4.18 -2.79 18.88
CA GLY A 434 -3.56 -2.96 20.20
C GLY A 434 -4.07 -4.19 20.95
N HIS A 435 -3.22 -4.78 21.79
CA HIS A 435 -3.65 -5.72 22.80
C HIS A 435 -4.46 -5.00 23.90
N HIS A 436 -5.45 -5.68 24.50
CA HIS A 436 -6.36 -5.08 25.48
C HIS A 436 -5.67 -4.74 26.82
N ASP A 437 -4.78 -5.62 27.27
CA ASP A 437 -4.10 -5.52 28.57
C ASP A 437 -2.64 -5.08 28.49
N SER A 438 -2.11 -4.86 27.27
CA SER A 438 -0.71 -4.47 27.06
C SER A 438 -0.58 -3.51 25.88
N PHE A 439 0.57 -2.85 25.77
CA PHE A 439 0.85 -1.94 24.65
C PHE A 439 1.40 -2.69 23.41
N ALA A 440 1.25 -4.01 23.36
CA ALA A 440 1.67 -4.82 22.23
C ALA A 440 0.79 -4.57 21.00
N GLU A 441 1.42 -4.43 19.84
CA GLU A 441 0.78 -4.26 18.55
C GLU A 441 0.54 -5.62 17.89
N LEU A 442 -0.72 -5.96 17.68
CA LEU A 442 -1.19 -7.24 17.13
C LEU A 442 -1.39 -7.22 15.61
N GLY A 443 -1.18 -6.05 15.00
CA GLY A 443 -1.23 -5.85 13.57
C GLY A 443 -1.55 -4.41 13.21
N HIS A 444 -1.56 -4.15 11.91
CA HIS A 444 -1.75 -2.82 11.34
C HIS A 444 -2.60 -2.91 10.07
N ALA A 445 -3.32 -1.85 9.75
CA ALA A 445 -4.08 -1.78 8.50
C ALA A 445 -4.06 -0.40 7.86
N VAL A 446 -4.01 -0.39 6.54
CA VAL A 446 -3.76 0.78 5.69
C VAL A 446 -4.70 0.75 4.49
N PRO A 447 -5.39 1.85 4.13
CA PRO A 447 -5.59 3.06 4.92
C PRO A 447 -6.38 2.78 6.21
N ALA A 448 -6.15 3.59 7.24
CA ALA A 448 -6.98 3.57 8.45
C ALA A 448 -8.46 3.84 8.12
N ARG A 449 -9.36 3.13 8.79
CA ARG A 449 -10.81 3.24 8.59
C ARG A 449 -11.38 4.44 9.35
N LEU A 450 -11.01 5.64 8.91
CA LEU A 450 -11.42 6.94 9.47
C LEU A 450 -12.23 7.75 8.46
N ASP A 451 -13.11 8.61 8.94
CA ASP A 451 -13.77 9.58 8.09
C ASP A 451 -12.80 10.70 7.63
N GLU A 452 -13.14 11.40 6.53
CA GLU A 452 -12.26 12.44 5.98
C GLU A 452 -11.98 13.58 6.99
N PRO A 453 -12.96 14.08 7.78
CA PRO A 453 -12.68 15.06 8.83
C PRO A 453 -11.66 14.60 9.88
N GLU A 454 -11.70 13.35 10.32
CA GLU A 454 -10.73 12.78 11.26
C GLU A 454 -9.33 12.67 10.63
N GLN A 455 -9.27 12.18 9.40
CA GLN A 455 -8.02 12.11 8.66
C GLN A 455 -7.38 13.50 8.52
N GLU A 456 -8.15 14.52 8.17
CA GLU A 456 -7.64 15.88 8.01
C GLU A 456 -7.15 16.48 9.33
N ARG A 457 -7.85 16.22 10.45
CA ARG A 457 -7.38 16.63 11.78
C ARG A 457 -6.03 15.99 12.12
N ILE A 458 -5.86 14.71 11.83
CA ILE A 458 -4.60 13.98 12.06
C ILE A 458 -3.49 14.56 11.17
N ARG A 459 -3.74 14.71 9.86
CA ARG A 459 -2.78 15.27 8.89
C ARG A 459 -2.30 16.65 9.32
N ALA A 460 -3.23 17.53 9.66
CA ALA A 460 -2.92 18.89 10.10
C ALA A 460 -2.14 18.90 11.43
N SER A 461 -2.45 17.99 12.36
CA SER A 461 -1.70 17.86 13.62
C SER A 461 -0.25 17.40 13.38
N VAL A 462 -0.06 16.37 12.55
CA VAL A 462 1.27 15.87 12.19
C VAL A 462 2.07 16.90 11.41
N GLY A 463 1.48 17.58 10.43
CA GLY A 463 2.16 18.65 9.70
C GLY A 463 2.68 19.76 10.63
N ARG A 464 1.84 20.27 11.52
CA ARG A 464 2.26 21.27 12.53
C ARG A 464 3.35 20.75 13.45
N PHE A 465 3.26 19.49 13.88
CA PHE A 465 4.27 18.88 14.73
C PHE A 465 5.63 18.81 14.02
N LEU A 466 5.67 18.37 12.76
CA LEU A 466 6.91 18.27 11.99
C LEU A 466 7.54 19.65 11.74
N ASP A 467 6.73 20.69 11.51
CA ASP A 467 7.17 22.09 11.46
C ASP A 467 7.80 22.52 12.80
N GLN A 468 7.13 22.24 13.92
CA GLN A 468 7.60 22.61 15.26
C GLN A 468 8.92 21.91 15.63
N ILE A 469 9.08 20.65 15.21
CA ILE A 469 10.32 19.89 15.41
C ILE A 469 11.45 20.41 14.52
N GLY A 470 11.10 20.91 13.33
CA GLY A 470 12.02 21.46 12.33
C GLY A 470 12.50 20.42 11.33
N LEU A 471 11.73 19.36 11.07
CA LEU A 471 12.07 18.39 10.03
C LEU A 471 11.88 19.08 8.66
N ARG A 472 12.90 19.06 7.80
CA ARG A 472 12.80 19.65 6.46
C ARG A 472 12.65 18.61 5.37
N ASP A 473 13.47 17.56 5.44
CA ASP A 473 13.56 16.54 4.41
C ASP A 473 13.58 15.16 5.02
N GLY A 474 12.98 14.19 4.32
CA GLY A 474 13.02 12.78 4.70
C GLY A 474 11.73 12.25 5.30
N VAL A 475 11.76 10.96 5.62
CA VAL A 475 10.64 10.20 6.18
C VAL A 475 10.35 10.59 7.62
N SER A 476 9.08 10.49 8.01
CA SER A 476 8.69 10.41 9.41
C SER A 476 7.64 9.33 9.63
N HIS A 477 7.75 8.68 10.78
CA HIS A 477 6.75 7.77 11.33
C HIS A 477 6.30 8.34 12.67
N THR A 478 5.04 8.75 12.76
CA THR A 478 4.49 9.49 13.90
C THR A 478 3.31 8.77 14.50
N GLU A 479 3.37 8.48 15.79
CA GLU A 479 2.27 7.86 16.52
C GLU A 479 1.34 8.93 17.11
N VAL A 480 0.05 8.74 16.90
CA VAL A 480 -0.98 9.71 17.23
C VAL A 480 -2.13 9.00 17.94
N ARG A 481 -2.58 9.57 19.06
CA ARG A 481 -3.85 9.16 19.69
C ARG A 481 -4.93 10.18 19.43
N LEU A 482 -6.10 9.71 19.02
CA LEU A 482 -7.26 10.56 18.81
C LEU A 482 -8.03 10.72 20.13
N ALA A 483 -7.62 11.70 20.93
CA ALA A 483 -8.30 12.01 22.19
C ALA A 483 -9.57 12.84 21.97
N ALA A 484 -10.40 12.99 23.01
CA ALA A 484 -11.57 13.86 22.98
C ALA A 484 -11.21 15.33 22.65
N ARG A 485 -10.00 15.77 23.04
CA ARG A 485 -9.45 17.10 22.70
C ARG A 485 -8.85 17.21 21.29
N GLY A 486 -8.92 16.14 20.49
CA GLY A 486 -8.32 16.04 19.16
C GLY A 486 -7.06 15.17 19.12
N PRO A 487 -6.38 15.11 17.96
CA PRO A 487 -5.19 14.29 17.78
C PRO A 487 -4.00 14.78 18.61
N VAL A 488 -3.41 13.88 19.39
CA VAL A 488 -2.26 14.13 20.25
C VAL A 488 -1.08 13.28 19.80
N ILE A 489 0.07 13.91 19.54
CA ILE A 489 1.30 13.22 19.17
C ILE A 489 1.88 12.49 20.38
N ILE A 490 2.10 11.18 20.26
CA ILE A 490 2.65 10.32 21.32
C ILE A 490 4.16 10.17 21.19
N GLU A 491 4.63 9.88 19.98
CA GLU A 491 6.04 9.76 19.62
C GLU A 491 6.22 9.94 18.11
N SER A 492 7.45 10.15 17.66
CA SER A 492 7.76 10.25 16.23
C SER A 492 9.20 9.92 15.94
N HIS A 493 9.51 9.50 14.72
CA HIS A 493 10.88 9.15 14.32
C HIS A 493 11.15 9.63 12.89
N ASN A 494 12.37 10.07 12.57
CA ASN A 494 12.80 10.38 11.19
C ASN A 494 13.31 9.14 10.44
N ARG A 495 12.59 8.03 10.57
CA ARG A 495 12.84 6.76 9.85
C ARG A 495 11.54 6.15 9.35
N ILE A 496 11.68 5.09 8.57
CA ILE A 496 10.55 4.24 8.17
C ILE A 496 9.94 3.51 9.37
N ALA A 497 8.65 3.22 9.26
CA ALA A 497 7.88 2.44 10.21
C ALA A 497 8.37 0.99 10.31
N GLY A 498 8.09 0.34 11.46
CA GLY A 498 8.33 -1.10 11.66
C GLY A 498 7.18 -1.97 11.17
N ASP A 499 7.16 -3.24 11.61
CA ASP A 499 6.00 -4.15 11.51
C ASP A 499 5.35 -4.29 10.12
N LEU A 500 6.18 -4.32 9.07
CA LEU A 500 5.73 -4.43 7.67
C LEU A 500 4.88 -3.26 7.16
N ILE A 501 4.76 -2.16 7.92
CA ILE A 501 4.02 -0.97 7.51
C ILE A 501 4.56 -0.41 6.17
N PRO A 502 5.89 -0.35 5.90
CA PRO A 502 6.39 0.08 4.59
C PRO A 502 5.84 -0.76 3.43
N GLU A 503 5.70 -2.07 3.63
CA GLU A 503 5.15 -3.02 2.68
C GLU A 503 3.64 -2.82 2.49
N LEU A 504 2.91 -2.49 3.56
CA LEU A 504 1.49 -2.11 3.48
C LEU A 504 1.30 -0.80 2.71
N VAL A 505 2.10 0.22 2.99
CA VAL A 505 2.04 1.53 2.30
C VAL A 505 2.36 1.35 0.82
N ARG A 506 3.42 0.60 0.50
CA ARG A 506 3.77 0.28 -0.90
C ARG A 506 2.65 -0.51 -1.57
N GLY A 507 2.05 -1.48 -0.89
CA GLY A 507 0.96 -2.29 -1.40
C GLY A 507 -0.31 -1.48 -1.69
N ALA A 508 -0.70 -0.58 -0.79
CA ALA A 508 -1.96 0.18 -0.87
C ALA A 508 -1.88 1.46 -1.72
N TYR A 509 -0.72 2.13 -1.74
CA TYR A 509 -0.53 3.44 -2.39
C TYR A 509 0.51 3.43 -3.52
N GLY A 510 1.31 2.37 -3.66
CA GLY A 510 2.40 2.32 -4.64
C GLY A 510 3.59 3.20 -4.28
N VAL A 511 3.71 3.66 -3.03
CA VAL A 511 4.80 4.52 -2.55
C VAL A 511 5.78 3.73 -1.71
N ASP A 512 7.06 3.71 -2.10
CA ASP A 512 8.14 3.08 -1.36
C ASP A 512 8.92 4.12 -0.55
N LEU A 513 8.58 4.29 0.74
CA LEU A 513 9.20 5.31 1.60
C LEU A 513 10.70 5.06 1.84
N THR A 514 11.18 3.82 1.72
CA THR A 514 12.61 3.51 1.81
C THR A 514 13.35 4.04 0.58
N GLU A 515 12.77 3.86 -0.62
CA GLU A 515 13.31 4.43 -1.86
C GLU A 515 13.34 5.97 -1.79
N TYR A 516 12.28 6.59 -1.28
CA TYR A 516 12.24 8.04 -1.08
C TYR A 516 13.31 8.53 -0.09
N ALA A 517 13.47 7.87 1.05
CA ALA A 517 14.47 8.24 2.06
C ALA A 517 15.90 8.21 1.50
N LEU A 518 16.21 7.21 0.66
CA LEU A 518 17.52 7.04 0.05
C LEU A 518 17.72 7.93 -1.18
N GLY A 519 16.69 8.09 -2.02
CA GLY A 519 16.78 8.73 -3.32
C GLY A 519 16.59 10.25 -3.31
N TRP A 520 15.82 10.79 -2.35
CA TRP A 520 15.50 12.22 -2.31
C TRP A 520 16.73 13.12 -2.17
N PRO A 521 17.71 12.85 -1.28
CA PRO A 521 18.91 13.69 -1.16
C PRO A 521 19.75 13.77 -2.43
N PHE A 522 19.54 12.82 -3.35
CA PHE A 522 20.25 12.66 -4.61
C PHE A 522 19.38 13.02 -5.83
N ARG A 523 18.15 13.49 -5.62
CA ARG A 523 17.17 13.81 -6.68
C ARG A 523 16.88 12.62 -7.62
N LEU A 524 16.89 11.42 -7.06
CA LEU A 524 16.63 10.17 -7.81
C LEU A 524 15.16 9.78 -7.80
N VAL A 525 14.35 10.41 -6.95
CA VAL A 525 12.90 10.27 -6.87
C VAL A 525 12.23 11.61 -7.15
N ALA A 526 11.02 11.57 -7.71
CA ALA A 526 10.21 12.77 -7.90
C ALA A 526 9.57 13.20 -6.57
N GLU A 527 9.41 14.50 -6.38
CA GLU A 527 8.63 15.04 -5.27
C GLU A 527 7.16 14.60 -5.38
N LEU A 528 6.54 14.22 -4.25
CA LEU A 528 5.11 13.93 -4.21
C LEU A 528 4.33 15.26 -4.23
N PRO A 529 3.55 15.55 -5.29
CA PRO A 529 2.89 16.85 -5.42
C PRO A 529 1.79 17.02 -4.36
N ASP A 530 1.09 15.93 -4.04
CA ASP A 530 0.03 15.87 -3.05
C ASP A 530 0.00 14.47 -2.40
N ARG A 531 -0.92 14.26 -1.46
CA ARG A 531 -1.20 12.96 -0.85
C ARG A 531 -1.57 11.94 -1.94
N PRO A 532 -0.99 10.72 -1.92
CA PRO A 532 -1.41 9.65 -2.80
C PRO A 532 -2.81 9.14 -2.40
N GLU A 533 -3.57 8.67 -3.39
CA GLU A 533 -4.84 7.95 -3.16
C GLU A 533 -4.58 6.44 -3.04
N ALA A 534 -5.22 5.80 -2.06
CA ALA A 534 -5.14 4.35 -1.92
C ALA A 534 -5.96 3.69 -3.04
N TYR A 535 -5.37 2.71 -3.73
CA TYR A 535 -6.08 1.87 -4.72
C TYR A 535 -6.48 0.50 -4.17
N ALA A 536 -6.05 0.19 -2.95
CA ALA A 536 -6.30 -1.07 -2.25
C ALA A 536 -6.23 -0.87 -0.73
N GLY A 537 -6.72 -1.86 0.02
CA GLY A 537 -6.40 -2.00 1.43
C GLY A 537 -5.27 -3.00 1.65
N ALA A 538 -4.46 -2.78 2.67
CA ALA A 538 -3.41 -3.69 3.10
C ALA A 538 -3.48 -3.87 4.62
N CYS A 539 -3.13 -5.07 5.08
CA CYS A 539 -3.15 -5.39 6.51
C CYS A 539 -2.02 -6.35 6.85
N VAL A 540 -1.38 -6.14 7.99
CA VAL A 540 -0.51 -7.11 8.65
C VAL A 540 -1.21 -7.65 9.89
N ARG A 541 -1.18 -8.96 10.08
CA ARG A 541 -1.70 -9.65 11.27
C ARG A 541 -0.59 -10.41 11.96
N SER A 542 -0.56 -10.34 13.28
CA SER A 542 0.39 -11.11 14.10
C SER A 542 -0.12 -12.52 14.38
N LEU A 543 0.80 -13.48 14.43
CA LEU A 543 0.56 -14.82 14.94
C LEU A 543 0.81 -14.83 16.45
N VAL A 544 -0.15 -15.33 17.22
CA VAL A 544 -0.07 -15.47 18.68
C VAL A 544 -0.55 -16.87 19.10
N SER A 545 -0.18 -17.29 20.31
CA SER A 545 -0.61 -18.56 20.89
C SER A 545 -0.63 -18.45 22.41
N GLU A 546 -1.32 -19.39 23.07
CA GLU A 546 -1.21 -19.62 24.50
C GLU A 546 0.24 -19.95 24.92
N PRO A 547 0.63 -19.66 26.18
CA PRO A 547 1.96 -19.96 26.69
C PRO A 547 2.33 -21.44 26.60
N GLY A 548 3.60 -21.72 26.32
CA GLY A 548 4.09 -23.07 26.15
C GLY A 548 5.41 -23.14 25.39
N ARG A 549 5.70 -24.29 24.77
CA ARG A 549 6.91 -24.49 23.97
C ARG A 549 6.57 -24.84 22.53
N VAL A 550 7.18 -24.15 21.57
CA VAL A 550 6.98 -24.41 20.14
C VAL A 550 7.51 -25.81 19.80
N GLU A 551 6.65 -26.68 19.29
CA GLU A 551 7.00 -28.04 18.83
C GLU A 551 7.37 -28.06 17.35
N SER A 552 6.57 -27.39 16.52
CA SER A 552 6.79 -27.33 15.07
C SER A 552 6.32 -26.00 14.47
N VAL A 553 6.92 -25.64 13.34
CA VAL A 553 6.62 -24.44 12.55
C VAL A 553 6.55 -24.86 11.09
N GLU A 554 5.38 -24.73 10.48
CA GLU A 554 5.09 -25.17 9.11
C GLU A 554 4.27 -24.13 8.36
N GLY A 555 4.33 -24.16 7.02
CA GLY A 555 3.42 -23.41 6.16
C GLY A 555 3.79 -21.96 5.85
N GLY A 556 4.93 -21.46 6.35
CA GLY A 556 5.44 -20.13 6.00
C GLY A 556 5.63 -19.90 4.48
N PRO A 557 6.35 -20.79 3.76
CA PRO A 557 6.49 -20.69 2.30
C PRO A 557 5.16 -20.81 1.55
N ASP A 558 4.25 -21.68 2.01
CA ASP A 558 2.94 -21.86 1.39
C ASP A 558 2.08 -20.60 1.56
N ALA A 559 2.13 -19.96 2.73
CA ALA A 559 1.49 -18.67 2.98
C ALA A 559 2.06 -17.58 2.06
N ALA A 560 3.40 -17.49 1.95
CA ALA A 560 4.07 -16.49 1.11
C ALA A 560 3.75 -16.64 -0.39
N ALA A 561 3.42 -17.86 -0.84
CA ALA A 561 3.07 -18.14 -2.22
C ALA A 561 1.60 -17.82 -2.57
N ARG A 562 0.77 -17.46 -1.59
CA ARG A 562 -0.65 -17.17 -1.86
C ARG A 562 -0.84 -15.82 -2.54
N ASP A 563 -1.85 -15.78 -3.40
CA ASP A 563 -2.21 -14.55 -4.11
C ASP A 563 -2.56 -13.43 -3.12
N GLY A 564 -2.10 -12.21 -3.40
CA GLY A 564 -2.31 -11.06 -2.52
C GLY A 564 -1.60 -11.10 -1.16
N VAL A 565 -0.64 -12.00 -0.94
CA VAL A 565 0.27 -11.93 0.22
C VAL A 565 1.46 -11.04 -0.13
N LEU A 566 1.75 -10.06 0.73
CA LEU A 566 2.82 -9.07 0.54
C LEU A 566 4.14 -9.53 1.17
N ASP A 567 4.09 -10.04 2.40
CA ASP A 567 5.25 -10.59 3.11
C ASP A 567 4.78 -11.54 4.23
N VAL A 568 5.62 -12.52 4.58
CA VAL A 568 5.42 -13.47 5.68
C VAL A 568 6.71 -13.58 6.48
N ARG A 569 6.66 -13.18 7.75
CA ARG A 569 7.80 -13.25 8.68
C ARG A 569 7.47 -14.11 9.87
N ILE A 570 7.87 -15.38 9.84
CA ILE A 570 7.75 -16.27 11.01
C ILE A 570 9.02 -16.17 11.84
N THR A 571 8.89 -15.65 13.06
CA THR A 571 10.00 -15.46 13.99
C THR A 571 10.18 -16.63 14.93
N ALA A 572 9.10 -17.35 15.24
CA ALA A 572 9.12 -18.53 16.09
C ALA A 572 9.91 -19.68 15.45
N LYS A 573 10.65 -20.41 16.28
CA LYS A 573 11.40 -21.61 15.92
C LYS A 573 11.04 -22.78 16.83
N PRO A 574 11.12 -24.03 16.34
CA PRO A 574 10.98 -25.20 17.21
C PRO A 574 11.91 -25.11 18.42
N GLY A 575 11.32 -25.26 19.60
CA GLY A 575 11.98 -25.19 20.89
C GLY A 575 11.92 -23.85 21.61
N ASP A 576 11.46 -22.80 20.94
CA ASP A 576 11.24 -21.48 21.56
C ASP A 576 10.14 -21.55 22.63
N THR A 577 10.27 -20.70 23.65
CA THR A 577 9.24 -20.52 24.67
C THR A 577 8.27 -19.42 24.23
N VAL A 578 6.97 -19.72 24.32
CA VAL A 578 5.88 -18.78 24.09
C VAL A 578 5.40 -18.26 25.44
N HIS A 579 5.32 -16.94 25.57
CA HIS A 579 4.80 -16.26 26.74
C HIS A 579 3.45 -15.62 26.44
N ALA A 580 2.73 -15.20 27.48
CA ALA A 580 1.60 -14.30 27.31
C ALA A 580 2.07 -12.98 26.68
N VAL A 581 1.25 -12.39 25.80
CA VAL A 581 1.64 -11.22 24.99
C VAL A 581 1.77 -9.97 25.86
N ARG A 582 3.01 -9.56 26.15
CA ARG A 582 3.32 -8.34 26.92
C ARG A 582 3.83 -7.22 26.04
N ASP A 583 4.60 -7.57 25.02
CA ASP A 583 5.16 -6.65 24.05
C ASP A 583 5.21 -7.29 22.64
N ASN A 584 5.70 -6.53 21.66
CA ASN A 584 5.75 -6.94 20.26
C ASN A 584 6.66 -8.17 20.02
N TRP A 585 7.49 -8.59 20.98
CA TRP A 585 8.40 -9.71 20.83
C TRP A 585 7.82 -11.05 21.25
N ASP A 586 6.69 -11.06 21.97
CA ASP A 586 5.98 -12.28 22.31
C ASP A 586 5.15 -12.82 21.11
N ARG A 587 5.18 -12.12 19.97
CA ARG A 587 4.54 -12.53 18.70
C ARG A 587 5.35 -13.61 17.99
N LEU A 588 4.67 -14.58 17.39
CA LEU A 588 5.26 -15.73 16.70
C LEU A 588 5.59 -15.47 15.22
N GLY A 589 5.04 -14.40 14.68
CA GLY A 589 5.30 -13.95 13.32
C GLY A 589 4.28 -12.92 12.84
N LEU A 590 4.43 -12.51 11.59
CA LEU A 590 3.58 -11.54 10.91
C LEU A 590 3.22 -12.05 9.50
N VAL A 591 1.98 -11.81 9.07
CA VAL A 591 1.53 -12.03 7.69
C VAL A 591 0.92 -10.73 7.18
N ALA A 592 1.51 -10.16 6.13
CA ALA A 592 1.01 -8.98 5.44
C ALA A 592 0.31 -9.35 4.15
N VAL A 593 -0.86 -8.77 3.89
CA VAL A 593 -1.71 -9.04 2.73
C VAL A 593 -2.29 -7.77 2.15
N ILE A 594 -2.77 -7.87 0.90
CA ILE A 594 -3.53 -6.83 0.20
C ILE A 594 -4.95 -7.34 -0.12
N GLY A 595 -5.91 -6.42 -0.18
CA GLY A 595 -7.30 -6.65 -0.55
C GLY A 595 -7.93 -5.44 -1.24
N PRO A 596 -9.16 -5.56 -1.76
CA PRO A 596 -9.84 -4.46 -2.46
C PRO A 596 -10.12 -3.24 -1.55
N ASP A 597 -10.25 -3.46 -0.25
CA ASP A 597 -10.37 -2.42 0.78
C ASP A 597 -9.75 -2.89 2.09
N THR A 598 -9.58 -1.97 3.06
CA THR A 598 -8.92 -2.27 4.35
C THR A 598 -9.64 -3.39 5.11
N THR A 599 -10.98 -3.43 5.09
CA THR A 599 -11.76 -4.43 5.81
C THR A 599 -11.58 -5.82 5.19
N ALA A 600 -11.55 -5.90 3.86
CA ALA A 600 -11.25 -7.13 3.12
C ALA A 600 -9.81 -7.61 3.39
N ALA A 601 -8.83 -6.70 3.45
CA ALA A 601 -7.45 -7.05 3.77
C ALA A 601 -7.31 -7.62 5.20
N ILE A 602 -7.99 -7.03 6.19
CA ILE A 602 -7.99 -7.52 7.58
C ILE A 602 -8.52 -8.96 7.66
N ARG A 603 -9.64 -9.23 6.96
CA ARG A 603 -10.24 -10.57 6.92
C ARG A 603 -9.30 -11.57 6.25
N ARG A 604 -8.76 -11.20 5.08
CA ARG A 604 -7.83 -12.04 4.33
C ARG A 604 -6.58 -12.38 5.13
N GLY A 605 -6.05 -11.46 5.93
CA GLY A 605 -4.89 -11.70 6.77
C GLY A 605 -5.13 -12.82 7.80
N ALA A 606 -6.33 -12.86 8.39
CA ALA A 606 -6.73 -13.95 9.27
C ALA A 606 -6.89 -15.28 8.51
N GLU A 607 -7.61 -15.26 7.38
CA GLU A 607 -7.82 -16.44 6.53
C GLU A 607 -6.50 -17.07 6.08
N VAL A 608 -5.52 -16.28 5.66
CA VAL A 608 -4.19 -16.79 5.26
C VAL A 608 -3.47 -17.44 6.44
N ILE A 609 -3.51 -16.84 7.64
CA ILE A 609 -2.88 -17.44 8.82
C ILE A 609 -3.53 -18.78 9.15
N GLU A 610 -4.86 -18.83 9.22
CA GLU A 610 -5.62 -20.02 9.59
C GLU A 610 -5.46 -21.17 8.58
N GLU A 611 -5.45 -20.85 7.29
CA GLU A 611 -5.42 -21.86 6.24
C GLU A 611 -4.00 -22.31 5.86
N ALA A 612 -2.98 -21.47 6.06
CA ALA A 612 -1.65 -21.69 5.52
C ALA A 612 -0.56 -21.88 6.57
N VAL A 613 -0.68 -21.29 7.76
CA VAL A 613 0.40 -21.34 8.76
C VAL A 613 0.03 -22.28 9.90
N ARG A 614 0.93 -23.20 10.26
CA ARG A 614 0.75 -24.10 11.40
C ARG A 614 1.95 -24.02 12.33
N ILE A 615 1.77 -23.37 13.47
CA ILE A 615 2.74 -23.38 14.57
C ILE A 615 2.08 -24.11 15.73
N ARG A 616 2.69 -25.23 16.14
CA ARG A 616 2.17 -26.09 17.22
C ARG A 616 2.91 -25.76 18.51
N VAL A 617 2.17 -25.51 19.59
CA VAL A 617 2.71 -25.14 20.90
C VAL A 617 2.24 -26.14 21.95
N ALA A 618 3.18 -26.79 22.63
CA ALA A 618 2.88 -27.64 23.78
C ALA A 618 2.68 -26.77 25.03
N GLY A 619 1.47 -26.78 25.57
CA GLY A 619 1.14 -26.11 26.83
C GLY A 619 1.76 -26.83 28.03
N GLU A 620 2.05 -26.07 29.08
CA GLU A 620 2.58 -26.61 30.34
C GLU A 620 1.58 -27.54 31.06
N ASP A 621 0.29 -27.41 30.74
CA ASP A 621 -0.81 -28.24 31.24
C ASP A 621 -1.02 -29.55 30.43
N GLY A 622 -0.15 -29.83 29.46
CA GLY A 622 -0.22 -31.00 28.58
C GLY A 622 -1.18 -30.84 27.40
N ARG A 623 -1.83 -29.67 27.22
CA ARG A 623 -2.63 -29.39 26.02
C ARG A 623 -1.75 -28.99 24.85
N THR A 624 -2.30 -29.13 23.64
CA THR A 624 -1.67 -28.61 22.42
C THR A 624 -2.46 -27.42 21.93
N TRP A 625 -1.75 -26.32 21.67
CA TRP A 625 -2.27 -25.09 21.08
C TRP A 625 -1.74 -24.92 19.67
N PHE A 626 -2.49 -24.19 18.84
CA PHE A 626 -2.04 -23.74 17.53
C PHE A 626 -2.01 -22.22 17.50
N ALA A 627 -0.95 -21.67 16.89
CA ALA A 627 -0.92 -20.25 16.65
C ALA A 627 -2.07 -19.83 15.73
N HIS A 628 -2.63 -18.68 16.01
CA HIS A 628 -3.75 -18.10 15.29
C HIS A 628 -3.51 -16.61 15.06
N ALA A 629 -4.32 -16.01 14.19
CA ALA A 629 -4.27 -14.57 13.96
C ALA A 629 -4.76 -13.83 15.21
N ALA A 630 -3.94 -12.94 15.75
CA ALA A 630 -4.32 -12.10 16.88
C ALA A 630 -5.57 -11.27 16.53
N GLU A 631 -6.55 -11.19 17.44
CA GLU A 631 -7.80 -10.49 17.17
C GLU A 631 -7.56 -9.03 16.74
N ALA A 632 -8.15 -8.65 15.61
CA ALA A 632 -8.22 -7.24 15.24
C ALA A 632 -9.33 -6.60 16.09
N GLY A 633 -8.96 -6.02 17.24
CA GLY A 633 -9.90 -5.23 18.03
C GLY A 633 -10.57 -4.16 17.16
N SER A 634 -11.82 -3.80 17.46
CA SER A 634 -12.36 -2.54 16.93
C SER A 634 -11.44 -1.40 17.37
N PRO A 635 -11.23 -0.35 16.55
CA PRO A 635 -10.46 0.82 16.99
C PRO A 635 -11.02 1.23 18.35
N ALA A 636 -10.17 1.20 19.38
CA ALA A 636 -10.58 1.28 20.78
C ALA A 636 -11.55 2.46 20.97
N GLY A 637 -12.86 2.17 21.05
CA GLY A 637 -13.91 3.19 20.92
C GLY A 637 -15.27 2.70 20.40
N ALA A 638 -15.34 1.60 19.64
CA ALA A 638 -16.64 1.00 19.28
C ALA A 638 -17.15 0.06 20.38
N ARG A 639 -17.61 0.62 21.51
CA ARG A 639 -18.57 -0.08 22.37
C ARG A 639 -19.98 0.34 21.94
N ALA A 640 -20.76 -0.63 21.47
CA ALA A 640 -22.21 -0.52 21.38
C ALA A 640 -22.84 -0.38 22.77
#